data_AF-A0A519CW15-F1
#
_entry.id   AF-A0A519CW15-F1
#
_cell.length_a   1.000
_cell.length_b   1.000
_cell.length_c   1.000
_cell.angle_alpha   90.00
_cell.angle_beta   90.00
_cell.angle_gamma   90.00
#
_symmetry.space_group_name_H-M   'P 1'
#
loop_
_entity.id
_entity.type
_entity.pdbx_description
1 polymer ?
#
loop_
_entity_poly.entity_id
_entity_poly.type
_entity_poly.pdbx_seq_one_letter_code
_entity_poly.pdbx_strand_id
1 'polypeptide(L)'
;MLSALVIWAPPVSAIDIGAADQLQAQDLSAIFDAESESTTVTWRNIEESGGDPNLFQELWPAKYHVFRSEQVINNVSIIGLTPFATVNACDQSSSGGNPLNCRGVSGTHLGHSVTFQLPPGVNGTFFYGIVTEHSSGLNTTLLDANASSTFEPVEEITSPIRTPYYLQAEYLPSTSATELSWVNYNVINPVLPEIGPDAYSIHVWHSDIPIVRSNGLTLIQSTSPIANLSAGVSSYSVPIAPSTSRESYYAVTYLLPNWTSSGDSYEDIRFLSGNTLTSSIIEDNIAPESVTSVDAIFIPDEYSGKGNTTISWIGPIGEVGETYRVWVAGVPFDSTNRTDITLIAELGDDNSSFVYEVPRGHIGSSFYCIEVTDQFGIPATELGCSSEIFEDSFTPWIAEPTDVSAEYIGAGKTRVTWTDQLGVEGELYHIWWSNYRVVEGQFVENQSAHWLASVPDGFGEAIVDVPAGEYRDNSFYFVTSQARYGHLNGTYEYRGFVQNWDGPIVEDTMIPDDPRITSLEMLGFMNLVILKFVNEPSEFEETYQLYRNFGTPFVNESVTSDVLLDDGWEPILDTINTNETSPAVIVRQISIDENTTRDVWYAVVATDRWGNLNSLIIRGAGGNAWEIEEDTTPPEIIITIDDIESGPLQDGEHRVIVETNENLDVPPSINITVDNDNTYTETDVPMNLLSDNIANPDKGPSYYFDFDILSGDKYGNLTLHIMVRDAVSNEEWHNVTNWVIDAIAPIINIYSPGSMTDTKYMYGEQITVHASATDDVGILWAKYKVISNQGAHNQASSSWMNLTDEHLSWIDGDIAILIIISSSDFTPGNHRVEIKVSDIVGEERSKGVTFRVDSCHQTINGTTRCAYEEALQPEEAAIIIEPSFTDPPYIFVFGLAFFNLLAFVIVFLVITISLSSPKKRGEGDEDGGEDWMSEFIGTSSEPDMDAILAGDKPKEEEKSSEAAMPDDDDPFAVNVLSKKTRRKKKASVEDDDDDDDDAEEEPKSKSKRNKVARRTTKRKK
;
A
#
# COMPACT_ATOMS: atom_id res chain seq x y z
N MET A 1 34.19 77.24 -62.55
CA MET A 1 34.44 78.26 -63.59
C MET A 1 34.32 79.62 -62.95
N LEU A 2 35.21 80.55 -63.28
CA LEU A 2 35.03 81.96 -62.90
C LEU A 2 33.70 82.40 -63.49
N SER A 3 32.73 82.73 -62.63
CA SER A 3 31.61 83.57 -63.04
C SER A 3 32.25 84.81 -63.64
N ALA A 4 32.15 84.99 -64.95
CA ALA A 4 32.43 86.27 -65.55
C ALA A 4 31.43 87.21 -64.89
N LEU A 5 31.87 87.96 -63.88
CA LEU A 5 31.20 89.19 -63.52
C LEU A 5 31.14 89.98 -64.82
N VAL A 6 29.97 90.02 -65.44
CA VAL A 6 29.63 91.10 -66.34
C VAL A 6 29.69 92.33 -65.46
N ILE A 7 30.87 92.96 -65.44
CA ILE A 7 31.06 94.25 -64.80
C ILE A 7 30.16 95.18 -65.57
N TRP A 8 29.05 95.55 -64.93
CA TRP A 8 28.16 96.61 -65.40
C TRP A 8 28.99 97.88 -65.54
N ALA A 9 29.30 98.25 -66.78
CA ALA A 9 29.66 99.61 -67.12
C ALA A 9 28.35 100.28 -67.55
N PRO A 10 27.86 101.31 -66.85
CA PRO A 10 26.68 102.03 -67.32
C PRO A 10 26.96 102.54 -68.74
N PRO A 11 25.99 102.46 -69.66
CA PRO A 11 26.10 103.17 -70.93
C PRO A 11 26.39 104.65 -70.64
N VAL A 12 27.17 105.29 -71.52
CA VAL A 12 27.42 106.73 -71.45
C VAL A 12 26.06 107.43 -71.35
N SER A 13 25.83 108.17 -70.26
CA SER A 13 24.54 108.80 -69.96
C SER A 13 24.10 109.67 -71.14
N ALA A 14 23.06 109.23 -71.85
CA ALA A 14 22.39 110.07 -72.83
C ALA A 14 21.57 111.14 -72.11
N ILE A 15 21.29 112.26 -72.80
CA ILE A 15 20.34 113.26 -72.32
C ILE A 15 18.97 112.57 -72.17
N ASP A 16 18.26 112.84 -71.07
CA ASP A 16 16.94 112.25 -70.82
C ASP A 16 15.95 112.56 -71.95
N ILE A 17 15.13 111.59 -72.30
CA ILE A 17 14.10 111.70 -73.33
C ILE A 17 12.73 111.75 -72.65
N GLY A 18 11.88 112.69 -73.09
CA GLY A 18 10.53 112.87 -72.54
C GLY A 18 10.45 114.00 -71.52
N ALA A 19 9.28 114.17 -70.91
CA ALA A 19 9.05 115.20 -69.89
C ALA A 19 9.40 114.69 -68.49
N ALA A 20 10.14 115.47 -67.71
CA ALA A 20 10.69 115.04 -66.42
C ALA A 20 9.60 114.66 -65.40
N ASP A 21 8.46 115.34 -65.41
CA ASP A 21 7.29 115.08 -64.53
C ASP A 21 6.68 113.68 -64.71
N GLN A 22 6.99 113.01 -65.81
CA GLN A 22 6.48 111.68 -66.13
C GLN A 22 7.35 110.55 -65.56
N LEU A 23 8.51 110.86 -64.96
CA LEU A 23 9.39 109.87 -64.30
C LEU A 23 9.71 108.65 -65.17
N GLN A 24 9.79 108.83 -66.49
CA GLN A 24 9.97 107.77 -67.47
C GLN A 24 11.33 107.09 -67.29
N ALA A 25 11.36 105.76 -67.33
CA ALA A 25 12.62 105.01 -67.35
C ALA A 25 13.50 105.46 -68.52
N GLN A 26 14.81 105.53 -68.29
CA GLN A 26 15.78 105.97 -69.29
C GLN A 26 16.83 104.87 -69.55
N ASP A 27 17.44 104.91 -70.74
CA ASP A 27 18.49 103.99 -71.18
C ASP A 27 18.12 102.50 -71.01
N LEU A 28 16.89 102.13 -71.37
CA LEU A 28 16.47 100.73 -71.37
C LEU A 28 17.30 99.92 -72.37
N SER A 29 17.94 98.87 -71.86
CA SER A 29 18.68 97.87 -72.63
C SER A 29 18.24 96.48 -72.20
N ALA A 30 18.03 95.58 -73.17
CA ALA A 30 17.73 94.18 -72.92
C ALA A 30 18.79 93.31 -73.60
N ILE A 31 19.39 92.39 -72.84
CA ILE A 31 20.47 91.51 -73.31
C ILE A 31 20.09 90.08 -73.00
N PHE A 32 19.99 89.27 -74.05
CA PHE A 32 19.79 87.82 -73.92
C PHE A 32 21.13 87.12 -73.64
N ASP A 33 21.14 86.27 -72.63
CA ASP A 33 22.25 85.37 -72.33
C ASP A 33 21.87 83.94 -72.71
N ALA A 34 22.58 83.39 -73.69
CA ALA A 34 22.35 82.05 -74.21
C ALA A 34 22.77 80.93 -73.24
N GLU A 35 23.67 81.20 -72.29
CA GLU A 35 24.10 80.18 -71.31
C GLU A 35 23.08 80.01 -70.18
N SER A 36 22.56 81.12 -69.62
CA SER A 36 21.51 81.08 -68.60
C SER A 36 20.09 80.96 -69.18
N GLU A 37 19.95 81.08 -70.50
CA GLU A 37 18.66 81.11 -71.24
C GLU A 37 17.70 82.15 -70.66
N SER A 38 18.24 83.32 -70.31
CA SER A 38 17.48 84.39 -69.67
C SER A 38 17.80 85.73 -70.31
N THR A 39 16.83 86.64 -70.29
CA THR A 39 17.02 88.00 -70.79
C THR A 39 17.07 88.97 -69.63
N THR A 40 18.17 89.73 -69.53
CA THR A 40 18.34 90.75 -68.50
C THR A 40 18.02 92.12 -69.08
N VAL A 41 17.05 92.79 -68.47
CA VAL A 41 16.60 94.13 -68.82
C VAL A 41 17.14 95.10 -67.78
N THR A 42 17.90 96.09 -68.23
CA THR A 42 18.51 97.13 -67.38
C THR A 42 18.04 98.50 -67.83
N TRP A 43 17.81 99.41 -66.87
CA TRP A 43 17.46 100.80 -67.13
C TRP A 43 17.88 101.67 -65.96
N ARG A 44 17.78 102.99 -66.10
CA ARG A 44 18.00 103.95 -65.00
C ARG A 44 16.80 104.88 -64.81
N ASN A 45 16.80 105.57 -63.68
CA ASN A 45 15.86 106.65 -63.41
C ASN A 45 16.19 107.88 -64.25
N ILE A 46 15.26 108.84 -64.28
CA ILE A 46 15.51 110.17 -64.80
C ILE A 46 16.68 110.85 -64.06
N GLU A 47 17.49 111.58 -64.81
CA GLU A 47 18.53 112.48 -64.33
C GLU A 47 18.03 113.93 -64.26
N GLU A 48 17.18 114.37 -65.18
CA GLU A 48 16.75 115.76 -65.27
C GLU A 48 15.58 116.06 -64.34
N SER A 49 15.62 117.22 -63.67
CA SER A 49 14.57 117.63 -62.73
C SER A 49 13.48 118.50 -63.38
N GLY A 50 13.62 118.84 -64.66
CA GLY A 50 12.66 119.71 -65.39
C GLY A 50 12.49 121.12 -64.80
N GLY A 51 13.37 121.56 -63.90
CA GLY A 51 13.25 122.81 -63.15
C GLY A 51 12.54 122.69 -61.79
N ASP A 52 12.07 121.50 -61.39
CA ASP A 52 11.50 121.22 -60.07
C ASP A 52 12.51 120.44 -59.18
N PRO A 53 13.04 121.04 -58.11
CA PRO A 53 13.98 120.36 -57.20
C PRO A 53 13.38 119.17 -56.43
N ASN A 54 12.05 119.10 -56.29
CA ASN A 54 11.37 118.07 -55.49
C ASN A 54 10.93 116.86 -56.32
N LEU A 55 11.07 116.89 -57.65
CA LEU A 55 10.62 115.83 -58.56
C LEU A 55 11.14 114.44 -58.16
N PHE A 56 12.40 114.35 -57.73
CA PHE A 56 12.99 113.07 -57.34
C PHE A 56 12.35 112.45 -56.09
N GLN A 57 11.60 113.22 -55.30
CA GLN A 57 10.82 112.71 -54.18
C GLN A 57 9.66 111.83 -54.65
N GLU A 58 9.15 112.08 -55.86
CA GLU A 58 8.08 111.30 -56.49
C GLU A 58 8.55 109.92 -56.98
N LEU A 59 9.87 109.69 -57.06
CA LEU A 59 10.43 108.36 -57.35
C LEU A 59 10.26 107.37 -56.18
N TRP A 60 10.03 107.84 -54.94
CA TRP A 60 9.81 106.97 -53.79
C TRP A 60 8.53 106.13 -53.88
N PRO A 61 7.36 106.71 -54.24
CA PRO A 61 6.14 105.94 -54.44
C PRO A 61 6.00 105.35 -55.85
N ALA A 62 6.86 105.72 -56.82
CA ALA A 62 6.73 105.27 -58.20
C ALA A 62 7.20 103.82 -58.41
N LYS A 63 6.61 103.11 -59.37
CA LYS A 63 6.99 101.76 -59.76
C LYS A 63 7.19 101.63 -61.26
N TYR A 64 8.15 100.83 -61.67
CA TYR A 64 8.40 100.43 -63.04
C TYR A 64 7.79 99.06 -63.32
N HIS A 65 6.88 98.98 -64.27
CA HIS A 65 6.33 97.74 -64.80
C HIS A 65 7.06 97.37 -66.08
N VAL A 66 7.65 96.18 -66.13
CA VAL A 66 8.47 95.71 -67.26
C VAL A 66 7.68 94.70 -68.09
N PHE A 67 7.62 94.94 -69.40
CA PHE A 67 6.84 94.18 -70.37
C PHE A 67 7.74 93.56 -71.44
N ARG A 68 7.27 92.45 -72.01
CA ARG A 68 7.90 91.70 -73.10
C ARG A 68 6.83 91.38 -74.15
N SER A 69 7.16 91.50 -75.44
CA SER A 69 6.22 91.28 -76.54
C SER A 69 6.95 90.87 -77.83
N GLU A 70 6.31 90.08 -78.69
CA GLU A 70 6.81 89.76 -80.04
C GLU A 70 6.70 90.95 -81.01
N GLN A 71 5.85 91.92 -80.69
CA GLN A 71 5.65 93.15 -81.45
C GLN A 71 6.20 94.36 -80.70
N VAL A 72 6.54 95.42 -81.44
CA VAL A 72 7.02 96.69 -80.89
C VAL A 72 6.03 97.20 -79.82
N ILE A 73 6.57 97.50 -78.64
CA ILE A 73 5.78 98.00 -77.51
C ILE A 73 5.61 99.52 -77.65
N ASN A 74 4.36 99.97 -77.79
CA ASN A 74 3.96 101.37 -77.89
C ASN A 74 2.69 101.63 -77.05
N ASN A 75 2.20 102.87 -77.06
CA ASN A 75 1.03 103.29 -76.28
C ASN A 75 -0.28 102.54 -76.60
N VAL A 76 -0.37 101.85 -77.74
CA VAL A 76 -1.53 101.02 -78.11
C VAL A 76 -1.29 99.55 -77.77
N SER A 77 -0.13 98.98 -78.13
CA SER A 77 0.15 97.55 -77.92
C SER A 77 0.29 97.17 -76.45
N ILE A 78 0.67 98.13 -75.59
CA ILE A 78 0.83 97.90 -74.15
C ILE A 78 -0.46 97.51 -73.43
N ILE A 79 -1.64 97.95 -73.90
CA ILE A 79 -2.93 97.77 -73.22
C ILE A 79 -3.31 96.27 -73.07
N GLY A 80 -2.81 95.40 -73.96
CA GLY A 80 -3.05 93.96 -73.93
C GLY A 80 -1.93 93.12 -73.30
N LEU A 81 -0.86 93.74 -72.81
CA LEU A 81 0.30 93.05 -72.25
C LEU A 81 0.23 93.00 -70.73
N THR A 82 0.72 91.91 -70.14
CA THR A 82 0.93 91.80 -68.70
C THR A 82 2.40 92.01 -68.36
N PRO A 83 2.73 92.80 -67.34
CA PRO A 83 4.12 92.98 -66.94
C PRO A 83 4.65 91.69 -66.32
N PHE A 84 5.86 91.27 -66.69
CA PHE A 84 6.49 90.10 -66.07
C PHE A 84 7.23 90.46 -64.78
N ALA A 85 7.52 91.75 -64.56
CA ALA A 85 8.13 92.25 -63.34
C ALA A 85 7.63 93.65 -62.99
N THR A 86 7.66 93.96 -61.70
CA THR A 86 7.37 95.29 -61.17
C THR A 86 8.44 95.65 -60.14
N VAL A 87 9.10 96.80 -60.31
CA VAL A 87 10.24 97.23 -59.50
C VAL A 87 9.96 98.64 -58.97
N ASN A 88 10.23 98.90 -57.69
CA ASN A 88 10.10 100.26 -57.14
C ASN A 88 11.15 101.17 -57.78
N ALA A 89 10.76 102.37 -58.20
CA ALA A 89 11.66 103.29 -58.89
C ALA A 89 12.79 103.80 -57.98
N CYS A 90 12.53 104.00 -56.69
CA CYS A 90 13.54 104.24 -55.67
C CYS A 90 13.01 103.88 -54.28
N ASP A 91 13.84 103.25 -53.45
CA ASP A 91 13.50 102.98 -52.04
C ASP A 91 14.08 104.07 -51.13
N GLN A 92 13.20 104.73 -50.35
CA GLN A 92 13.55 105.81 -49.43
C GLN A 92 14.54 105.37 -48.34
N SER A 93 14.51 104.09 -47.94
CA SER A 93 15.36 103.53 -46.89
C SER A 93 16.79 103.27 -47.40
N SER A 94 16.93 102.69 -48.60
CA SER A 94 18.23 102.44 -49.22
C SER A 94 18.90 103.70 -49.75
N SER A 95 18.13 104.73 -50.09
CA SER A 95 18.63 106.02 -50.58
C SER A 95 19.04 106.99 -49.44
N GLY A 96 18.96 106.57 -48.18
CA GLY A 96 19.33 107.39 -47.01
C GLY A 96 18.42 108.60 -46.78
N GLY A 97 17.18 108.57 -47.30
CA GLY A 97 16.19 109.64 -47.16
C GLY A 97 16.44 110.90 -48.00
N ASN A 98 17.50 110.95 -48.83
CA ASN A 98 17.75 112.06 -49.75
C ASN A 98 17.21 111.72 -51.15
N PRO A 99 16.20 112.46 -51.68
CA PRO A 99 15.66 112.24 -53.02
C PRO A 99 16.70 112.30 -54.14
N LEU A 100 17.78 113.08 -53.97
CA LEU A 100 18.84 113.20 -54.98
C LEU A 100 19.60 111.89 -55.21
N ASN A 101 19.56 110.96 -54.25
CA ASN A 101 20.16 109.64 -54.40
C ASN A 101 19.31 108.70 -55.28
N CYS A 102 18.07 109.08 -55.60
CA CYS A 102 17.21 108.38 -56.56
C CYS A 102 17.47 108.80 -58.03
N ARG A 103 18.30 109.82 -58.23
CA ARG A 103 18.61 110.37 -59.55
C ARG A 103 19.44 109.39 -60.38
N GLY A 104 19.13 109.26 -61.67
CA GLY A 104 19.79 108.33 -62.60
C GLY A 104 21.22 108.68 -63.01
N VAL A 105 21.95 109.51 -62.27
CA VAL A 105 23.36 109.84 -62.60
C VAL A 105 24.25 108.65 -62.27
N SER A 106 25.26 108.43 -63.11
CA SER A 106 26.33 107.47 -62.84
C SER A 106 26.94 107.70 -61.46
N GLY A 107 26.65 106.80 -60.51
CA GLY A 107 27.20 106.78 -59.15
C GLY A 107 26.25 107.21 -58.02
N THR A 108 25.04 107.75 -58.30
CA THR A 108 24.05 108.09 -57.25
C THR A 108 23.01 107.00 -57.03
N HIS A 109 22.45 106.47 -58.11
CA HIS A 109 21.56 105.30 -58.11
C HIS A 109 22.21 104.19 -58.94
N LEU A 110 22.14 102.94 -58.50
CA LEU A 110 22.79 101.78 -59.15
C LEU A 110 22.08 101.33 -60.45
N GLY A 111 21.07 102.08 -60.90
CA GLY A 111 20.15 101.63 -61.94
C GLY A 111 19.24 100.50 -61.45
N HIS A 112 18.48 99.94 -62.38
CA HIS A 112 17.59 98.81 -62.18
C HIS A 112 17.97 97.68 -63.14
N SER A 113 17.80 96.45 -62.68
CA SER A 113 18.03 95.26 -63.49
C SER A 113 17.01 94.19 -63.10
N VAL A 114 16.37 93.60 -64.09
CA VAL A 114 15.47 92.46 -63.91
C VAL A 114 15.82 91.41 -64.95
N THR A 115 15.90 90.15 -64.50
CA THR A 115 16.15 89.01 -65.38
C THR A 115 14.86 88.23 -65.57
N PHE A 116 14.47 88.01 -66.82
CA PHE A 116 13.34 87.17 -67.21
C PHE A 116 13.86 85.80 -67.64
N GLN A 117 13.48 84.75 -66.91
CA GLN A 117 13.81 83.39 -67.31
C GLN A 117 12.89 82.96 -68.45
N LEU A 118 13.47 82.61 -69.59
CA LEU A 118 12.70 82.20 -70.76
C LEU A 118 12.21 80.75 -70.64
N PRO A 119 11.01 80.45 -71.15
CA PRO A 119 10.58 79.07 -71.36
C PRO A 119 11.54 78.32 -72.31
N PRO A 120 11.62 76.99 -72.22
CA PRO A 120 12.46 76.19 -73.11
C PRO A 120 11.86 76.09 -74.52
N GLY A 121 12.72 76.02 -75.53
CA GLY A 121 12.33 75.93 -76.95
C GLY A 121 11.81 77.23 -77.57
N VAL A 122 12.05 78.38 -76.95
CA VAL A 122 11.76 79.71 -77.52
C VAL A 122 12.77 79.97 -78.64
N ASN A 123 12.27 80.38 -79.80
CA ASN A 123 13.08 80.86 -80.91
C ASN A 123 12.34 82.01 -81.59
N GLY A 124 12.72 83.24 -81.27
CA GLY A 124 12.05 84.43 -81.80
C GLY A 124 12.73 85.72 -81.38
N THR A 125 12.18 86.85 -81.83
CA THR A 125 12.70 88.19 -81.52
C THR A 125 11.67 88.97 -80.70
N PHE A 126 12.07 89.57 -79.59
CA PHE A 126 11.16 90.20 -78.63
C PHE A 126 11.55 91.65 -78.32
N PHE A 127 10.56 92.50 -78.12
CA PHE A 127 10.69 93.89 -77.69
C PHE A 127 10.39 94.01 -76.20
N TYR A 128 11.08 94.95 -75.56
CA TYR A 128 10.92 95.27 -74.14
C TYR A 128 10.45 96.71 -73.94
N GLY A 129 9.64 96.92 -72.92
CA GLY A 129 9.08 98.22 -72.59
C GLY A 129 8.83 98.37 -71.10
N ILE A 130 8.97 99.58 -70.59
CA ILE A 130 8.79 99.93 -69.19
C ILE A 130 7.79 101.07 -69.07
N VAL A 131 6.83 100.89 -68.19
CA VAL A 131 5.84 101.91 -67.83
C VAL A 131 6.01 102.30 -66.37
N THR A 132 5.91 103.59 -66.08
CA THR A 132 5.98 104.10 -64.71
C THR A 132 4.57 104.24 -64.13
N GLU A 133 4.31 103.63 -62.98
CA GLU A 133 3.13 103.87 -62.14
C GLU A 133 3.46 104.98 -61.13
N HIS A 134 2.67 106.04 -61.12
CA HIS A 134 2.79 107.12 -60.12
C HIS A 134 2.08 106.77 -58.81
N SER A 135 2.28 107.57 -57.76
CA SER A 135 1.64 107.41 -56.44
C SER A 135 0.10 107.37 -56.46
N SER A 136 -0.52 107.90 -57.52
CA SER A 136 -1.97 107.89 -57.75
C SER A 136 -2.51 106.57 -58.32
N GLY A 137 -1.62 105.60 -58.65
CA GLY A 137 -1.96 104.36 -59.34
C GLY A 137 -2.19 104.54 -60.85
N LEU A 138 -1.84 105.71 -61.40
CA LEU A 138 -1.91 105.97 -62.85
C LEU A 138 -0.59 105.60 -63.51
N ASN A 139 -0.69 104.79 -64.57
CA ASN A 139 0.43 104.40 -65.42
C ASN A 139 0.70 105.46 -66.49
N THR A 140 1.97 105.75 -66.73
CA THR A 140 2.39 106.61 -67.85
C THR A 140 2.10 105.95 -69.19
N THR A 141 1.91 106.76 -70.23
CA THR A 141 1.69 106.27 -71.61
C THR A 141 2.91 106.48 -72.51
N LEU A 142 4.04 106.92 -71.92
CA LEU A 142 5.26 107.25 -72.63
C LEU A 142 6.18 106.04 -72.78
N LEU A 143 6.39 105.66 -74.04
CA LEU A 143 7.18 104.52 -74.47
C LEU A 143 8.16 104.94 -75.57
N ASP A 144 9.02 105.91 -75.25
CA ASP A 144 10.01 106.42 -76.20
C ASP A 144 11.14 105.41 -76.43
N ALA A 145 11.49 105.24 -77.70
CA ALA A 145 12.50 104.29 -78.14
C ALA A 145 13.88 104.64 -77.56
N ASN A 146 14.56 103.62 -77.04
CA ASN A 146 15.84 103.67 -76.31
C ASN A 146 15.80 104.44 -74.97
N ALA A 147 14.64 104.93 -74.54
CA ALA A 147 14.44 105.45 -73.18
C ALA A 147 13.68 104.43 -72.33
N SER A 148 12.40 104.22 -72.63
CA SER A 148 11.53 103.27 -71.92
C SER A 148 11.01 102.14 -72.80
N SER A 149 11.39 102.07 -74.07
CA SER A 149 11.16 100.91 -74.94
C SER A 149 12.39 100.59 -75.80
N THR A 150 12.59 99.32 -76.16
CA THR A 150 13.67 98.94 -77.09
C THR A 150 13.30 99.31 -78.53
N PHE A 151 14.20 99.96 -79.25
CA PHE A 151 14.01 100.20 -80.70
C PHE A 151 14.22 98.92 -81.53
N GLU A 152 15.28 98.17 -81.24
CA GLU A 152 15.60 96.90 -81.90
C GLU A 152 15.12 95.73 -81.03
N PRO A 153 14.58 94.65 -81.61
CA PRO A 153 14.20 93.49 -80.84
C PRO A 153 15.43 92.67 -80.44
N VAL A 154 15.32 91.97 -79.32
CA VAL A 154 16.31 91.01 -78.83
C VAL A 154 16.00 89.64 -79.40
N GLU A 155 16.96 89.01 -80.05
CA GLU A 155 16.86 87.62 -80.49
C GLU A 155 17.05 86.69 -79.27
N GLU A 156 16.04 85.86 -78.99
CA GLU A 156 15.99 84.96 -77.86
C GLU A 156 15.83 83.53 -78.36
N ILE A 157 16.86 82.70 -78.11
CA ILE A 157 16.91 81.31 -78.54
C ILE A 157 17.24 80.43 -77.33
N THR A 158 16.27 79.66 -76.85
CA THR A 158 16.47 78.69 -75.77
C THR A 158 16.45 77.25 -76.29
N SER A 159 17.19 76.36 -75.65
CA SER A 159 17.23 74.96 -76.01
C SER A 159 15.90 74.27 -75.61
N PRO A 160 15.39 73.31 -76.41
CA PRO A 160 14.21 72.53 -76.03
C PRO A 160 14.54 71.64 -74.82
N ILE A 161 13.51 71.26 -74.06
CA ILE A 161 13.66 70.25 -72.99
C ILE A 161 13.98 68.90 -73.61
N ARG A 162 14.93 68.16 -73.03
CA ARG A 162 15.30 66.80 -73.46
C ARG A 162 15.46 65.84 -72.28
N THR A 163 14.46 65.83 -71.41
CA THR A 163 14.37 65.00 -70.19
C THR A 163 13.08 64.18 -70.21
N PRO A 164 12.98 63.10 -69.40
CA PRO A 164 11.71 62.42 -69.19
C PRO A 164 10.66 63.33 -68.56
N TYR A 165 9.39 62.95 -68.61
CA TYR A 165 8.26 63.74 -68.09
C TYR A 165 7.54 63.00 -66.96
N TYR A 166 6.90 63.75 -66.07
CA TYR A 166 5.99 63.23 -65.05
C TYR A 166 6.59 62.11 -64.18
N LEU A 167 7.68 62.41 -63.48
CA LEU A 167 8.23 61.50 -62.47
C LEU A 167 7.21 61.30 -61.35
N GLN A 168 6.89 60.05 -61.07
CA GLN A 168 6.08 59.61 -59.94
C GLN A 168 6.89 58.62 -59.12
N ALA A 169 6.58 58.56 -57.83
CA ALA A 169 7.26 57.70 -56.91
C ALA A 169 6.33 57.23 -55.79
N GLU A 170 6.48 55.98 -55.38
CA GLU A 170 5.70 55.34 -54.30
C GLU A 170 6.63 54.43 -53.50
N TYR A 171 6.62 54.57 -52.18
CA TYR A 171 7.36 53.67 -51.30
C TYR A 171 6.50 52.44 -50.96
N LEU A 172 7.04 51.25 -51.19
CA LEU A 172 6.41 49.96 -50.90
C LEU A 172 7.10 49.30 -49.70
N PRO A 173 6.49 49.32 -48.49
CA PRO A 173 7.08 48.75 -47.27
C PRO A 173 7.33 47.24 -47.38
N SER A 174 6.43 46.50 -48.05
CA SER A 174 6.49 45.04 -48.18
C SER A 174 7.72 44.53 -48.93
N THR A 175 8.26 45.33 -49.86
CA THR A 175 9.47 45.02 -50.63
C THR A 175 10.66 45.88 -50.20
N SER A 176 10.47 46.80 -49.26
CA SER A 176 11.43 47.82 -48.84
C SER A 176 12.08 48.53 -50.05
N ALA A 177 11.25 49.03 -50.96
CA ALA A 177 11.71 49.66 -52.19
C ALA A 177 10.81 50.84 -52.57
N THR A 178 11.42 51.87 -53.16
CA THR A 178 10.71 53.01 -53.75
C THR A 178 10.58 52.79 -55.26
N GLU A 179 9.36 52.62 -55.74
CA GLU A 179 9.06 52.46 -57.17
C GLU A 179 8.97 53.83 -57.84
N LEU A 180 9.86 54.08 -58.79
CA LEU A 180 9.87 55.28 -59.62
C LEU A 180 9.29 54.97 -61.00
N SER A 181 8.48 55.86 -61.55
CA SER A 181 7.98 55.77 -62.93
C SER A 181 7.94 57.13 -63.61
N TRP A 182 8.17 57.16 -64.92
CA TRP A 182 8.17 58.38 -65.73
C TRP A 182 7.79 58.09 -67.19
N VAL A 183 7.49 59.13 -67.95
CA VAL A 183 7.21 59.06 -69.38
C VAL A 183 8.47 59.44 -70.16
N ASN A 184 8.93 58.56 -71.04
CA ASN A 184 10.13 58.82 -71.84
C ASN A 184 9.92 59.92 -72.89
N TYR A 185 10.93 60.76 -73.10
CA TYR A 185 10.86 61.87 -74.07
C TYR A 185 10.49 61.39 -75.48
N ASN A 186 11.07 60.28 -75.94
CA ASN A 186 10.82 59.74 -77.28
C ASN A 186 9.38 59.25 -77.52
N VAL A 187 8.60 59.01 -76.46
CA VAL A 187 7.16 58.72 -76.57
C VAL A 187 6.39 59.95 -77.04
N ILE A 188 6.85 61.14 -76.64
CA ILE A 188 6.24 62.43 -76.99
C ILE A 188 6.89 63.00 -78.25
N ASN A 189 8.22 62.93 -78.35
CA ASN A 189 9.02 63.45 -79.45
C ASN A 189 10.20 62.52 -79.79
N PRO A 190 10.05 61.59 -80.76
CA PRO A 190 11.01 60.52 -81.06
C PRO A 190 12.24 61.03 -81.84
N VAL A 191 13.11 61.79 -81.15
CA VAL A 191 14.27 62.46 -81.76
C VAL A 191 15.60 61.99 -81.14
N LEU A 192 15.58 61.43 -79.93
CA LEU A 192 16.79 61.00 -79.23
C LEU A 192 17.21 59.59 -79.68
N PRO A 193 18.52 59.30 -79.84
CA PRO A 193 19.02 57.99 -80.24
C PRO A 193 18.83 56.94 -79.12
N GLU A 194 18.19 55.81 -79.43
CA GLU A 194 17.97 54.70 -78.46
C GLU A 194 18.94 53.52 -78.66
N ILE A 195 19.63 53.45 -79.79
CA ILE A 195 20.50 52.33 -80.16
C ILE A 195 21.81 52.88 -80.74
N GLY A 196 22.93 52.23 -80.42
CA GLY A 196 24.26 52.57 -80.93
C GLY A 196 25.17 53.21 -79.88
N PRO A 197 26.39 53.60 -80.25
CA PRO A 197 27.37 54.20 -79.33
C PRO A 197 26.94 55.57 -78.78
N ASP A 198 26.04 56.26 -79.50
CA ASP A 198 25.51 57.58 -79.11
C ASP A 198 24.11 57.48 -78.48
N ALA A 199 23.64 56.28 -78.10
CA ALA A 199 22.36 56.12 -77.44
C ALA A 199 22.35 56.85 -76.09
N TYR A 200 21.23 57.53 -75.77
CA TYR A 200 21.12 58.22 -74.49
C TYR A 200 21.07 57.22 -73.33
N SER A 201 21.58 57.62 -72.17
CA SER A 201 21.42 56.86 -70.92
C SER A 201 20.58 57.65 -69.93
N ILE A 202 19.87 56.93 -69.06
CA ILE A 202 18.95 57.54 -68.09
C ILE A 202 19.65 57.54 -66.73
N HIS A 203 19.83 58.72 -66.16
CA HIS A 203 20.35 58.88 -64.82
C HIS A 203 19.22 59.11 -63.83
N VAL A 204 19.21 58.32 -62.76
CA VAL A 204 18.32 58.52 -61.61
C VAL A 204 19.13 59.14 -60.48
N TRP A 205 18.60 60.19 -59.88
CA TRP A 205 19.23 60.96 -58.81
C TRP A 205 18.39 60.88 -57.53
N HIS A 206 19.09 60.90 -56.39
CA HIS A 206 18.52 60.98 -55.04
C HIS A 206 19.10 62.20 -54.31
N SER A 207 18.29 62.81 -53.44
CA SER A 207 18.65 63.95 -52.61
C SER A 207 17.76 64.02 -51.36
N ASP A 208 18.31 64.50 -50.25
CA ASP A 208 17.54 64.75 -49.01
C ASP A 208 16.83 66.12 -49.02
N ILE A 209 17.10 66.93 -50.05
CA ILE A 209 16.46 68.24 -50.29
C ILE A 209 15.81 68.28 -51.69
N PRO A 210 14.79 69.13 -51.91
CA PRO A 210 14.15 69.26 -53.22
C PRO A 210 15.16 69.58 -54.35
N ILE A 211 15.08 68.83 -55.45
CA ILE A 211 15.92 69.04 -56.63
C ILE A 211 15.22 70.02 -57.58
N VAL A 212 15.89 71.14 -57.86
CA VAL A 212 15.37 72.28 -58.63
C VAL A 212 16.44 72.84 -59.58
N ARG A 213 16.04 73.70 -60.52
CA ARG A 213 16.97 74.31 -61.50
C ARG A 213 18.21 74.98 -60.87
N SER A 214 18.07 75.60 -59.70
CA SER A 214 19.16 76.33 -59.05
C SER A 214 20.22 75.43 -58.40
N ASN A 215 19.88 74.19 -58.04
CA ASN A 215 20.83 73.23 -57.43
C ASN A 215 21.23 72.08 -58.37
N GLY A 216 20.62 71.99 -59.57
CA GLY A 216 20.88 70.92 -60.52
C GLY A 216 22.32 70.79 -61.01
N LEU A 217 23.03 71.91 -61.19
CA LEU A 217 24.45 71.88 -61.57
C LEU A 217 25.32 71.34 -60.44
N THR A 218 25.01 71.74 -59.21
CA THR A 218 25.71 71.24 -58.02
C THR A 218 25.50 69.75 -57.87
N LEU A 219 24.26 69.26 -58.05
CA LEU A 219 23.91 67.84 -57.95
C LEU A 219 24.83 66.97 -58.82
N ILE A 220 24.98 67.30 -60.11
CA ILE A 220 25.79 66.51 -61.06
C ILE A 220 27.29 66.66 -60.83
N GLN A 221 27.74 67.76 -60.22
CA GLN A 221 29.15 67.97 -59.89
C GLN A 221 29.57 67.33 -58.57
N SER A 222 28.66 67.22 -57.60
CA SER A 222 28.95 66.75 -56.24
C SER A 222 28.48 65.34 -55.96
N THR A 223 27.56 64.79 -56.76
CA THR A 223 27.00 63.45 -56.55
C THR A 223 27.08 62.62 -57.82
N SER A 224 26.99 61.30 -57.67
CA SER A 224 26.82 60.35 -58.77
C SER A 224 25.35 59.90 -58.82
N PRO A 225 24.82 59.57 -60.01
CA PRO A 225 23.48 59.02 -60.11
C PRO A 225 23.40 57.68 -59.37
N ILE A 226 22.27 57.42 -58.71
CA ILE A 226 22.02 56.16 -57.99
C ILE A 226 21.74 55.00 -58.94
N ALA A 227 21.35 55.30 -60.19
CA ALA A 227 21.20 54.32 -61.25
C ALA A 227 21.51 54.94 -62.61
N ASN A 228 22.10 54.12 -63.50
CA ASN A 228 22.31 54.44 -64.90
C ASN A 228 21.63 53.36 -65.75
N LEU A 229 20.54 53.73 -66.42
CA LEU A 229 19.66 52.82 -67.15
C LEU A 229 19.80 53.02 -68.66
N SER A 230 19.50 51.98 -69.42
CA SER A 230 19.47 52.05 -70.88
C SER A 230 18.33 52.94 -71.39
N ALA A 231 18.49 53.48 -72.60
CA ALA A 231 17.40 54.14 -73.32
C ALA A 231 16.12 53.27 -73.35
N GLY A 232 14.97 53.94 -73.35
CA GLY A 232 13.65 53.29 -73.39
C GLY A 232 13.09 52.80 -72.05
N VAL A 233 13.88 52.73 -70.97
CA VAL A 233 13.38 52.36 -69.63
C VAL A 233 12.50 53.47 -69.04
N SER A 234 11.34 53.14 -68.47
CA SER A 234 10.34 54.10 -67.96
C SER A 234 10.03 53.94 -66.47
N SER A 235 10.69 53.01 -65.79
CA SER A 235 10.53 52.79 -64.36
C SER A 235 11.79 52.23 -63.74
N TYR A 236 11.96 52.43 -62.43
CA TYR A 236 13.07 51.89 -61.66
C TYR A 236 12.67 51.69 -60.20
N SER A 237 13.00 50.52 -59.66
CA SER A 237 12.80 50.20 -58.25
C SER A 237 14.08 50.50 -57.48
N VAL A 238 14.01 51.44 -56.54
CA VAL A 238 15.13 51.82 -55.68
C VAL A 238 15.09 50.95 -54.42
N PRO A 239 16.03 50.01 -54.22
CA PRO A 239 16.08 49.23 -52.99
C PRO A 239 16.50 50.10 -51.82
N ILE A 240 15.74 50.05 -50.71
CA ILE A 240 16.04 50.77 -49.48
C ILE A 240 16.77 49.82 -48.51
N ALA A 241 17.87 50.28 -47.94
CA ALA A 241 18.63 49.48 -46.98
C ALA A 241 17.81 49.25 -45.70
N PRO A 242 17.92 48.09 -45.03
CA PRO A 242 17.23 47.86 -43.76
C PRO A 242 17.62 48.90 -42.71
N SER A 243 16.70 49.20 -41.80
CA SER A 243 16.87 50.21 -40.74
C SER A 243 17.09 51.64 -41.25
N THR A 244 16.37 52.03 -42.29
CA THR A 244 16.33 53.37 -42.87
C THR A 244 14.98 54.02 -42.57
N SER A 245 15.02 55.21 -41.97
CA SER A 245 13.89 56.14 -41.91
C SER A 245 14.39 57.51 -42.39
N ARG A 246 13.88 57.99 -43.52
CA ARG A 246 14.30 59.29 -44.12
C ARG A 246 13.26 59.87 -45.06
N GLU A 247 13.39 61.16 -45.32
CA GLU A 247 12.69 61.84 -46.42
C GLU A 247 13.58 61.92 -47.67
N SER A 248 13.06 61.47 -48.81
CA SER A 248 13.81 61.37 -50.07
C SER A 248 13.14 62.15 -51.20
N TYR A 249 13.95 62.86 -52.00
CA TYR A 249 13.59 63.47 -53.27
C TYR A 249 14.33 62.76 -54.41
N TYR A 250 13.60 62.50 -55.51
CA TYR A 250 14.14 61.84 -56.69
C TYR A 250 14.06 62.74 -57.92
N ALA A 251 15.02 62.58 -58.83
CA ALA A 251 14.96 63.20 -60.15
C ALA A 251 15.53 62.27 -61.23
N VAL A 252 15.10 62.47 -62.48
CA VAL A 252 15.53 61.64 -63.61
C VAL A 252 15.96 62.52 -64.78
N THR A 253 17.13 62.27 -65.34
CA THR A 253 17.71 63.02 -66.46
C THR A 253 18.21 62.09 -67.55
N TYR A 254 18.50 62.63 -68.73
CA TYR A 254 19.16 61.89 -69.81
C TYR A 254 20.56 62.44 -70.04
N LEU A 255 21.54 61.54 -70.05
CA LEU A 255 22.88 61.80 -70.55
C LEU A 255 22.91 61.45 -72.04
N LEU A 256 23.21 62.43 -72.87
CA LEU A 256 23.31 62.32 -74.33
C LEU A 256 24.79 62.37 -74.75
N PRO A 257 25.43 61.23 -75.08
CA PRO A 257 26.82 61.20 -75.50
C PRO A 257 27.03 61.91 -76.86
N ASN A 258 28.18 62.57 -77.04
CA ASN A 258 28.59 63.21 -78.31
C ASN A 258 27.54 64.17 -78.93
N TRP A 259 26.71 64.82 -78.11
CA TRP A 259 25.54 65.55 -78.60
C TRP A 259 25.86 66.96 -79.07
N THR A 260 26.70 67.69 -78.33
CA THR A 260 27.11 69.06 -78.68
C THR A 260 28.31 69.07 -79.61
N SER A 261 29.26 68.15 -79.38
CA SER A 261 30.45 67.97 -80.20
C SER A 261 31.02 66.56 -79.97
N SER A 262 31.92 66.09 -80.85
CA SER A 262 32.56 64.78 -80.68
C SER A 262 33.38 64.74 -79.39
N GLY A 263 32.98 63.92 -78.43
CA GLY A 263 33.60 63.80 -77.11
C GLY A 263 32.89 64.59 -76.00
N ASP A 264 31.91 65.43 -76.34
CA ASP A 264 31.17 66.24 -75.37
C ASP A 264 29.74 65.69 -75.17
N SER A 265 29.47 65.21 -73.96
CA SER A 265 28.13 64.77 -73.55
C SER A 265 27.28 65.95 -73.06
N TYR A 266 25.97 65.86 -73.27
CA TYR A 266 24.99 66.84 -72.80
C TYR A 266 24.00 66.18 -71.84
N GLU A 267 23.66 66.87 -70.76
CA GLU A 267 22.64 66.46 -69.81
C GLU A 267 21.81 67.69 -69.44
N ASP A 268 20.48 67.59 -69.52
CA ASP A 268 19.58 68.71 -69.24
C ASP A 268 19.20 68.72 -67.75
N ILE A 269 19.76 69.70 -67.05
CA ILE A 269 19.76 69.82 -65.58
C ILE A 269 18.77 70.87 -65.08
N ARG A 270 17.92 71.40 -65.97
CA ARG A 270 17.02 72.52 -65.66
C ARG A 270 15.77 72.05 -64.90
N PHE A 271 15.48 70.75 -64.91
CA PHE A 271 14.33 70.11 -64.24
C PHE A 271 12.96 70.73 -64.58
N LEU A 272 12.70 70.98 -65.87
CA LEU A 272 11.51 71.73 -66.33
C LEU A 272 10.35 70.85 -66.80
N SER A 273 10.55 69.54 -66.97
CA SER A 273 9.53 68.60 -67.48
C SER A 273 8.70 67.90 -66.40
N GLY A 274 8.87 68.27 -65.13
CA GLY A 274 8.36 67.48 -64.01
C GLY A 274 9.13 66.17 -63.83
N ASN A 275 10.43 66.18 -64.12
CA ASN A 275 11.36 65.06 -63.94
C ASN A 275 12.03 65.05 -62.56
N THR A 276 11.42 65.70 -61.58
CA THR A 276 11.84 65.80 -60.18
C THR A 276 10.59 65.75 -59.31
N LEU A 277 10.70 65.19 -58.11
CA LEU A 277 9.61 65.16 -57.14
C LEU A 277 9.39 66.54 -56.50
N THR A 278 8.15 66.97 -56.40
CA THR A 278 7.77 68.23 -55.74
C THR A 278 7.61 68.11 -54.23
N SER A 279 7.33 66.90 -53.73
CA SER A 279 7.22 66.55 -52.32
C SER A 279 8.16 65.38 -52.01
N SER A 280 8.68 65.32 -50.80
CA SER A 280 9.45 64.17 -50.34
C SER A 280 8.56 62.92 -50.25
N ILE A 281 9.21 61.77 -50.32
CA ILE A 281 8.66 60.47 -49.93
C ILE A 281 9.32 60.06 -48.63
N ILE A 282 8.51 59.59 -47.69
CA ILE A 282 8.99 59.00 -46.44
C ILE A 282 9.30 57.53 -46.73
N GLU A 283 10.57 57.18 -46.61
CA GLU A 283 11.07 55.82 -46.78
C GLU A 283 11.37 55.28 -45.38
N ASP A 284 10.44 54.50 -44.83
CA ASP A 284 10.60 53.91 -43.49
C ASP A 284 10.49 52.39 -43.53
N ASN A 285 11.51 51.71 -43.03
CA ASN A 285 11.48 50.27 -42.77
C ASN A 285 11.95 49.92 -41.35
N ILE A 286 11.95 50.89 -40.44
CA ILE A 286 12.21 50.69 -39.02
C ILE A 286 10.90 50.25 -38.37
N ALA A 287 10.91 49.08 -37.74
CA ALA A 287 9.78 48.65 -36.94
C ALA A 287 9.59 49.60 -35.74
N PRO A 288 8.35 49.90 -35.34
CA PRO A 288 8.09 50.74 -34.18
C PRO A 288 8.57 50.05 -32.89
N GLU A 289 8.80 50.83 -31.84
CA GLU A 289 9.01 50.26 -30.51
C GLU A 289 7.73 49.54 -30.03
N SER A 290 7.92 48.45 -29.26
CA SER A 290 6.81 47.75 -28.63
C SER A 290 6.15 48.61 -27.56
N VAL A 291 4.86 48.42 -27.33
CA VAL A 291 4.18 48.98 -26.15
C VAL A 291 4.85 48.55 -24.85
N THR A 292 4.75 49.41 -23.84
CA THR A 292 5.26 49.13 -22.50
C THR A 292 4.13 49.20 -21.46
N SER A 293 4.40 48.65 -20.26
CA SER A 293 3.47 48.69 -19.12
C SER A 293 2.08 48.14 -19.44
N VAL A 294 2.03 47.00 -20.14
CA VAL A 294 0.78 46.33 -20.43
C VAL A 294 0.23 45.72 -19.14
N ASP A 295 -0.95 46.16 -18.73
CA ASP A 295 -1.64 45.72 -17.53
C ASP A 295 -3.07 45.28 -17.87
N ALA A 296 -3.53 44.22 -17.22
CA ALA A 296 -4.84 43.64 -17.44
C ALA A 296 -5.53 43.38 -16.09
N ILE A 297 -6.75 43.90 -15.93
CA ILE A 297 -7.52 43.78 -14.70
C ILE A 297 -8.90 43.22 -15.02
N PHE A 298 -9.23 42.07 -14.44
CA PHE A 298 -10.54 41.43 -14.58
C PHE A 298 -11.48 41.84 -13.44
N ILE A 299 -12.73 42.17 -13.79
CA ILE A 299 -13.82 42.43 -12.84
C ILE A 299 -15.02 41.55 -13.24
N PRO A 300 -15.44 40.60 -12.37
CA PRO A 300 -16.60 39.77 -12.64
C PRO A 300 -17.92 40.53 -12.44
N ASP A 301 -18.95 40.15 -13.19
CA ASP A 301 -20.36 40.48 -12.96
C ASP A 301 -21.07 39.24 -12.40
N GLU A 302 -21.16 39.20 -11.07
CA GLU A 302 -21.71 38.09 -10.28
C GLU A 302 -23.17 37.74 -10.62
N TYR A 303 -23.93 38.64 -11.25
CA TYR A 303 -25.34 38.42 -11.57
C TYR A 303 -25.56 37.90 -12.98
N SER A 304 -24.80 38.41 -13.95
CA SER A 304 -24.91 37.96 -15.34
C SER A 304 -24.04 36.76 -15.64
N GLY A 305 -23.09 36.42 -14.76
CA GLY A 305 -22.06 35.41 -15.01
C GLY A 305 -21.24 35.78 -16.22
N LYS A 306 -20.85 37.05 -16.33
CA LYS A 306 -19.93 37.58 -17.33
C LYS A 306 -18.82 38.32 -16.57
N GLY A 307 -17.85 38.88 -17.27
CA GLY A 307 -16.92 39.81 -16.63
C GLY A 307 -16.27 40.71 -17.67
N ASN A 308 -15.62 41.78 -17.20
CA ASN A 308 -14.91 42.72 -18.06
C ASN A 308 -13.43 42.72 -17.68
N THR A 309 -12.58 42.42 -18.66
CA THR A 309 -11.13 42.59 -18.54
C THR A 309 -10.74 43.92 -19.17
N THR A 310 -10.20 44.82 -18.37
CA THR A 310 -9.66 46.09 -18.84
C THR A 310 -8.17 45.93 -19.08
N ILE A 311 -7.75 46.05 -20.35
CA ILE A 311 -6.36 46.00 -20.79
C ILE A 311 -5.90 47.44 -21.04
N SER A 312 -4.74 47.84 -20.51
CA SER A 312 -4.16 49.16 -20.69
C SER A 312 -2.67 49.09 -20.99
N TRP A 313 -2.15 50.05 -21.75
CA TRP A 313 -0.76 50.09 -22.19
C TRP A 313 -0.27 51.52 -22.40
N ILE A 314 1.05 51.65 -22.57
CA ILE A 314 1.72 52.89 -22.98
C ILE A 314 2.29 52.69 -24.37
N GLY A 315 1.80 53.48 -25.33
CA GLY A 315 2.26 53.51 -26.73
C GLY A 315 3.71 53.99 -26.88
N PRO A 316 4.35 53.68 -28.02
CA PRO A 316 5.70 54.17 -28.34
C PRO A 316 5.71 55.70 -28.48
N ILE A 317 6.86 56.33 -28.19
CA ILE A 317 7.00 57.80 -28.24
C ILE A 317 7.52 58.22 -29.60
N GLY A 318 6.81 59.12 -30.28
CA GLY A 318 7.30 59.81 -31.48
C GLY A 318 6.88 59.16 -32.81
N GLU A 319 6.15 58.06 -32.76
CA GLU A 319 5.41 57.48 -33.88
C GLU A 319 4.05 58.19 -34.01
N VAL A 320 3.47 58.19 -35.22
CA VAL A 320 2.15 58.75 -35.51
C VAL A 320 1.44 57.85 -36.50
N GLY A 321 0.14 57.61 -36.29
CA GLY A 321 -0.66 56.77 -37.17
C GLY A 321 -0.49 55.26 -36.92
N GLU A 322 -0.12 54.89 -35.71
CA GLU A 322 0.00 53.50 -35.28
C GLU A 322 -1.36 52.82 -35.14
N THR A 323 -1.35 51.50 -35.29
CA THR A 323 -2.50 50.63 -35.00
C THR A 323 -2.09 49.61 -33.94
N TYR A 324 -2.92 49.48 -32.90
CA TYR A 324 -2.74 48.51 -31.81
C TYR A 324 -3.65 47.31 -32.01
N ARG A 325 -3.08 46.10 -32.04
CA ARG A 325 -3.82 44.84 -32.07
C ARG A 325 -3.73 44.14 -30.74
N VAL A 326 -4.89 43.85 -30.13
CA VAL A 326 -4.98 43.18 -28.83
C VAL A 326 -5.26 41.69 -29.05
N TRP A 327 -4.36 40.86 -28.55
CA TRP A 327 -4.38 39.41 -28.64
C TRP A 327 -4.56 38.78 -27.27
N VAL A 328 -5.25 37.65 -27.20
CA VAL A 328 -5.46 36.89 -25.96
C VAL A 328 -5.19 35.40 -26.17
N ALA A 329 -4.62 34.76 -25.15
CA ALA A 329 -4.47 33.31 -25.07
C ALA A 329 -4.53 32.82 -23.62
N GLY A 330 -4.83 31.53 -23.41
CA GLY A 330 -4.85 30.91 -22.08
C GLY A 330 -3.46 30.56 -21.51
N VAL A 331 -2.40 30.81 -22.27
CA VAL A 331 -1.00 30.55 -21.88
C VAL A 331 -0.10 31.68 -22.38
N PRO A 332 1.07 31.90 -21.75
CA PRO A 332 1.99 32.94 -22.19
C PRO A 332 2.40 32.76 -23.67
N PHE A 333 2.50 33.85 -24.41
CA PHE A 333 2.94 33.87 -25.80
C PHE A 333 3.73 35.12 -26.13
N ASP A 334 4.66 34.97 -27.08
CA ASP A 334 5.57 36.00 -27.57
C ASP A 334 5.45 36.21 -29.10
N SER A 335 4.58 35.43 -29.76
CA SER A 335 4.35 35.48 -31.20
C SER A 335 2.89 35.23 -31.55
N THR A 336 2.36 35.98 -32.50
CA THR A 336 0.99 35.88 -33.03
C THR A 336 0.79 34.71 -34.02
N ASN A 337 1.84 33.94 -34.33
CA ASN A 337 1.78 32.84 -35.30
C ASN A 337 1.15 31.54 -34.76
N ARG A 338 0.79 31.48 -33.49
CA ARG A 338 0.22 30.27 -32.89
C ARG A 338 -1.29 30.19 -33.14
N THR A 339 -1.82 28.97 -33.21
CA THR A 339 -3.24 28.72 -33.51
C THR A 339 -4.17 28.88 -32.31
N ASP A 340 -3.63 28.99 -31.11
CA ASP A 340 -4.36 29.10 -29.84
C ASP A 340 -4.53 30.54 -29.35
N ILE A 341 -4.09 31.52 -30.15
CA ILE A 341 -4.20 32.95 -29.87
C ILE A 341 -5.38 33.52 -30.66
N THR A 342 -6.15 34.39 -30.03
CA THR A 342 -7.29 35.06 -30.64
C THR A 342 -7.09 36.56 -30.69
N LEU A 343 -7.30 37.17 -31.86
CA LEU A 343 -7.38 38.64 -32.01
C LEU A 343 -8.75 39.11 -31.49
N ILE A 344 -8.74 40.02 -30.52
CA ILE A 344 -9.98 40.53 -29.91
C ILE A 344 -10.26 42.01 -30.22
N ALA A 345 -9.26 42.79 -30.62
CA ALA A 345 -9.44 44.17 -31.03
C ALA A 345 -8.33 44.68 -31.96
N GLU A 346 -8.69 45.65 -32.82
CA GLU A 346 -7.76 46.50 -33.59
C GLU A 346 -8.17 47.97 -33.36
N LEU A 347 -7.23 48.81 -32.93
CA LEU A 347 -7.47 50.15 -32.39
C LEU A 347 -6.47 51.16 -32.99
N GLY A 348 -6.88 52.43 -33.13
CA GLY A 348 -6.01 53.51 -33.63
C GLY A 348 -5.12 54.13 -32.54
N ASP A 349 -4.23 55.05 -32.94
CA ASP A 349 -3.21 55.71 -32.08
C ASP A 349 -3.80 56.45 -30.86
N ASP A 350 -5.09 56.80 -30.91
CA ASP A 350 -5.79 57.58 -29.90
C ASP A 350 -6.17 56.74 -28.66
N ASN A 351 -5.95 55.42 -28.70
CA ASN A 351 -6.31 54.49 -27.64
C ASN A 351 -5.10 54.03 -26.84
N SER A 352 -5.28 53.98 -25.52
CA SER A 352 -4.31 53.43 -24.55
C SER A 352 -4.94 52.36 -23.63
N SER A 353 -6.21 52.04 -23.87
CA SER A 353 -6.91 50.97 -23.15
C SER A 353 -8.05 50.37 -23.97
N PHE A 354 -8.41 49.14 -23.62
CA PHE A 354 -9.48 48.36 -24.23
C PHE A 354 -10.19 47.55 -23.16
N VAL A 355 -11.52 47.44 -23.26
CA VAL A 355 -12.32 46.61 -22.35
C VAL A 355 -12.87 45.42 -23.14
N TYR A 356 -12.42 44.23 -22.76
CA TYR A 356 -12.90 42.95 -23.30
C TYR A 356 -14.00 42.37 -22.41
N GLU A 357 -15.16 42.07 -22.98
CA GLU A 357 -16.25 41.37 -22.28
C GLU A 357 -15.97 39.85 -22.35
N VAL A 358 -15.57 39.28 -21.22
CA VAL A 358 -15.38 37.84 -21.05
C VAL A 358 -16.76 37.16 -21.09
N PRO A 359 -16.98 36.21 -22.01
CA PRO A 359 -18.25 35.49 -22.12
C PRO A 359 -18.63 34.74 -20.84
N ARG A 360 -19.89 34.30 -20.78
CA ARG A 360 -20.40 33.53 -19.63
C ARG A 360 -19.76 32.15 -19.53
N GLY A 361 -19.46 31.73 -18.29
CA GLY A 361 -18.97 30.40 -17.99
C GLY A 361 -17.48 30.22 -18.26
N HIS A 362 -16.71 31.31 -18.19
CA HIS A 362 -15.26 31.31 -18.36
C HIS A 362 -14.56 31.12 -17.01
N ILE A 363 -13.62 30.19 -16.89
CA ILE A 363 -12.70 30.14 -15.74
C ILE A 363 -11.29 29.74 -16.19
N GLY A 364 -10.27 30.50 -15.78
CA GLY A 364 -8.88 30.17 -16.10
C GLY A 364 -7.96 31.38 -16.13
N SER A 365 -6.70 31.12 -16.49
CA SER A 365 -5.65 32.13 -16.58
C SER A 365 -5.53 32.64 -18.02
N SER A 366 -5.62 33.95 -18.22
CA SER A 366 -5.49 34.60 -19.53
C SER A 366 -4.24 35.48 -19.58
N PHE A 367 -3.70 35.64 -20.79
CA PHE A 367 -2.57 36.53 -21.10
C PHE A 367 -2.97 37.43 -22.25
N TYR A 368 -2.78 38.74 -22.08
CA TYR A 368 -3.11 39.74 -23.09
C TYR A 368 -1.83 40.35 -23.63
N CYS A 369 -1.65 40.31 -24.94
CA CYS A 369 -0.50 40.93 -25.60
C CYS A 369 -0.97 41.93 -26.66
N ILE A 370 -0.20 43.00 -26.83
CA ILE A 370 -0.48 44.07 -27.77
C ILE A 370 0.66 44.14 -28.79
N GLU A 371 0.27 44.06 -30.05
CA GLU A 371 1.14 44.25 -31.21
C GLU A 371 0.91 45.67 -31.73
N VAL A 372 1.98 46.44 -31.90
CA VAL A 372 1.94 47.76 -32.54
C VAL A 372 2.35 47.61 -33.98
N THR A 373 1.59 48.19 -34.90
CA THR A 373 2.02 48.36 -36.30
C THR A 373 2.10 49.85 -36.62
N ASP A 374 3.18 50.28 -37.27
CA ASP A 374 3.34 51.66 -37.72
C ASP A 374 2.36 52.03 -38.85
N GLN A 375 2.41 53.29 -39.31
CA GLN A 375 1.59 53.78 -40.43
C GLN A 375 1.86 53.06 -41.78
N PHE A 376 2.98 52.35 -41.89
CA PHE A 376 3.40 51.60 -43.08
C PHE A 376 3.08 50.11 -42.99
N GLY A 377 2.45 49.67 -41.89
CA GLY A 377 2.03 48.29 -41.65
C GLY A 377 3.16 47.37 -41.17
N ILE A 378 4.27 47.91 -40.68
CA ILE A 378 5.38 47.16 -40.11
C ILE A 378 5.10 46.92 -38.62
N PRO A 379 5.01 45.66 -38.16
CA PRO A 379 4.82 45.35 -36.75
C PRO A 379 6.10 45.57 -35.93
N ALA A 380 5.93 45.92 -34.66
CA ALA A 380 7.00 45.92 -33.68
C ALA A 380 7.67 44.54 -33.58
N THR A 381 8.96 44.51 -33.24
CA THR A 381 9.73 43.26 -33.14
C THR A 381 9.33 42.38 -31.96
N GLU A 382 8.76 42.99 -30.92
CA GLU A 382 8.33 42.32 -29.69
C GLU A 382 6.88 42.70 -29.36
N LEU A 383 6.16 41.77 -28.71
CA LEU A 383 4.83 42.02 -28.16
C LEU A 383 4.94 42.58 -26.75
N GLY A 384 4.14 43.61 -26.42
CA GLY A 384 3.95 44.00 -25.03
C GLY A 384 2.88 43.13 -24.39
N CYS A 385 3.22 42.34 -23.39
CA CYS A 385 2.31 41.39 -22.76
C CYS A 385 2.04 41.72 -21.28
N SER A 386 0.83 41.45 -20.82
CA SER A 386 0.44 41.51 -19.42
C SER A 386 1.05 40.34 -18.62
N SER A 387 1.04 40.46 -17.29
CA SER A 387 1.17 39.28 -16.43
C SER A 387 -0.07 38.37 -16.55
N GLU A 388 0.03 37.18 -15.94
CA GLU A 388 -1.10 36.27 -15.78
C GLU A 388 -2.27 36.98 -15.08
N ILE A 389 -3.45 36.92 -15.69
CA ILE A 389 -4.71 37.38 -15.08
C ILE A 389 -5.65 36.20 -14.94
N PHE A 390 -6.20 36.00 -13.75
CA PHE A 390 -7.20 34.97 -13.52
C PHE A 390 -8.60 35.55 -13.78
N GLU A 391 -9.34 34.91 -14.68
CA GLU A 391 -10.67 35.32 -15.11
C GLU A 391 -11.68 34.27 -14.65
N ASP A 392 -12.64 34.68 -13.83
CA ASP A 392 -13.76 33.85 -13.36
C ASP A 392 -15.08 34.56 -13.66
N SER A 393 -15.70 34.21 -14.78
CA SER A 393 -17.09 34.56 -15.11
C SER A 393 -18.02 33.35 -14.95
N PHE A 394 -17.58 32.31 -14.24
CA PHE A 394 -18.39 31.12 -13.93
C PHE A 394 -19.30 31.36 -12.71
N THR A 395 -18.96 32.32 -11.85
CA THR A 395 -19.86 32.79 -10.79
C THR A 395 -21.20 33.27 -11.36
N PRO A 396 -22.38 32.89 -10.80
CA PRO A 396 -22.59 32.26 -9.49
C PRO A 396 -22.66 30.72 -9.51
N TRP A 397 -22.35 30.04 -10.62
CA TRP A 397 -22.25 28.59 -10.62
C TRP A 397 -20.99 28.15 -9.86
N ILE A 398 -21.08 27.01 -9.19
CA ILE A 398 -19.93 26.40 -8.53
C ILE A 398 -19.38 25.36 -9.51
N ALA A 399 -18.13 25.53 -9.92
CA ALA A 399 -17.41 24.64 -10.84
C ALA A 399 -16.97 23.34 -10.15
N GLU A 400 -17.88 22.72 -9.40
CA GLU A 400 -17.65 21.51 -8.62
C GLU A 400 -18.80 20.53 -8.80
N PRO A 401 -18.53 19.22 -8.85
CA PRO A 401 -19.58 18.22 -8.75
C PRO A 401 -20.30 18.32 -7.40
N THR A 402 -21.57 17.93 -7.37
CA THR A 402 -22.40 17.90 -6.16
C THR A 402 -22.62 16.48 -5.67
N ASP A 403 -23.21 16.34 -4.48
CA ASP A 403 -23.61 15.04 -3.90
C ASP A 403 -22.48 14.00 -3.89
N VAL A 404 -21.24 14.47 -3.61
CA VAL A 404 -20.11 13.56 -3.41
C VAL A 404 -20.41 12.69 -2.20
N SER A 405 -20.28 11.38 -2.37
CA SER A 405 -20.43 10.40 -1.31
C SER A 405 -19.36 9.31 -1.44
N ALA A 406 -18.76 8.94 -0.33
CA ALA A 406 -17.77 7.88 -0.23
C ALA A 406 -18.29 6.78 0.69
N GLU A 407 -18.17 5.53 0.25
CA GLU A 407 -18.56 4.34 1.01
C GLU A 407 -17.46 3.29 0.88
N TYR A 408 -16.92 2.86 2.02
CA TYR A 408 -16.01 1.72 2.04
C TYR A 408 -16.79 0.43 1.81
N ILE A 409 -16.51 -0.27 0.72
CA ILE A 409 -17.27 -1.46 0.29
C ILE A 409 -16.57 -2.79 0.66
N GLY A 410 -15.49 -2.71 1.43
CA GLY A 410 -14.67 -3.87 1.84
C GLY A 410 -13.65 -4.30 0.78
N ALA A 411 -12.90 -5.34 1.09
CA ALA A 411 -11.83 -5.89 0.24
C ALA A 411 -10.79 -4.85 -0.24
N GLY A 412 -10.47 -3.86 0.61
CA GLY A 412 -9.53 -2.80 0.29
C GLY A 412 -10.02 -1.83 -0.79
N LYS A 413 -11.33 -1.64 -0.93
CA LYS A 413 -11.91 -0.74 -1.94
C LYS A 413 -12.92 0.24 -1.34
N THR A 414 -12.83 1.48 -1.81
CA THR A 414 -13.80 2.54 -1.51
C THR A 414 -14.50 2.97 -2.79
N ARG A 415 -15.82 3.06 -2.73
CA ARG A 415 -16.64 3.61 -3.81
C ARG A 415 -16.88 5.09 -3.54
N VAL A 416 -16.57 5.94 -4.52
CA VAL A 416 -16.84 7.37 -4.50
C VAL A 416 -17.82 7.69 -5.63
N THR A 417 -18.96 8.28 -5.30
CA THR A 417 -19.99 8.69 -6.27
C THR A 417 -20.22 10.19 -6.22
N TRP A 418 -20.65 10.79 -7.33
CA TRP A 418 -20.98 12.21 -7.41
C TRP A 418 -22.01 12.48 -8.50
N THR A 419 -22.63 13.66 -8.43
CA THR A 419 -23.44 14.23 -9.51
C THR A 419 -22.59 15.21 -10.32
N ASP A 420 -22.60 15.05 -11.65
CA ASP A 420 -21.87 15.93 -12.56
C ASP A 420 -22.26 17.41 -12.37
N GLN A 421 -21.27 18.29 -12.53
CA GLN A 421 -21.47 19.73 -12.42
C GLN A 421 -22.38 20.26 -13.53
N LEU A 422 -23.06 21.38 -13.28
CA LEU A 422 -23.94 22.00 -14.27
C LEU A 422 -23.21 23.05 -15.11
N GLY A 423 -23.37 23.00 -16.43
CA GLY A 423 -23.04 24.11 -17.33
C GLY A 423 -21.76 23.94 -18.14
N VAL A 424 -21.11 22.78 -18.10
CA VAL A 424 -19.96 22.43 -18.96
C VAL A 424 -20.19 21.00 -19.51
N GLU A 425 -19.53 20.67 -20.63
CA GLU A 425 -19.56 19.33 -21.23
C GLU A 425 -18.11 18.88 -21.45
N GLY A 426 -17.83 17.57 -21.33
CA GLY A 426 -16.51 16.99 -21.52
C GLY A 426 -15.59 17.11 -20.30
N GLU A 427 -16.16 17.04 -19.11
CA GLU A 427 -15.43 17.01 -17.84
C GLU A 427 -14.55 15.77 -17.68
N LEU A 428 -13.42 15.97 -17.02
CA LEU A 428 -12.62 14.92 -16.40
C LEU A 428 -12.65 15.14 -14.89
N TYR A 429 -13.18 14.17 -14.15
CA TYR A 429 -13.20 14.21 -12.69
C TYR A 429 -11.94 13.55 -12.13
N HIS A 430 -11.30 14.19 -11.15
CA HIS A 430 -10.19 13.61 -10.40
C HIS A 430 -10.65 13.31 -8.98
N ILE A 431 -10.36 12.08 -8.52
CA ILE A 431 -10.69 11.61 -7.18
C ILE A 431 -9.45 11.70 -6.33
N TRP A 432 -9.60 12.34 -5.18
CA TRP A 432 -8.54 12.59 -4.22
C TRP A 432 -8.90 12.03 -2.85
N TRP A 433 -7.87 11.64 -2.08
CA TRP A 433 -8.00 11.21 -0.70
C TRP A 433 -7.12 12.04 0.24
N SER A 434 -7.60 12.26 1.46
CA SER A 434 -6.83 12.86 2.55
C SER A 434 -7.25 12.29 3.90
N ASN A 435 -6.36 12.35 4.88
CA ASN A 435 -6.65 11.98 6.28
C ASN A 435 -7.26 13.15 7.09
N TYR A 436 -7.56 14.27 6.46
CA TYR A 436 -8.29 15.40 7.04
C TYR A 436 -9.09 16.16 5.97
N ARG A 437 -10.02 17.00 6.43
CA ARG A 437 -10.79 17.86 5.52
C ARG A 437 -9.94 19.00 4.95
N VAL A 438 -9.55 18.88 3.69
CA VAL A 438 -8.92 19.96 2.91
C VAL A 438 -9.94 21.04 2.59
N VAL A 439 -9.54 22.30 2.65
CA VAL A 439 -10.37 23.46 2.30
C VAL A 439 -9.64 24.34 1.28
N GLU A 440 -10.36 25.32 0.72
CA GLU A 440 -9.83 26.30 -0.22
C GLU A 440 -8.48 26.91 0.24
N GLY A 441 -7.50 26.93 -0.67
CA GLY A 441 -6.16 27.46 -0.43
C GLY A 441 -5.20 26.54 0.36
N GLN A 442 -5.67 25.39 0.88
CA GLN A 442 -4.81 24.39 1.51
C GLN A 442 -4.39 23.26 0.56
N PHE A 443 -5.00 23.19 -0.63
CA PHE A 443 -4.74 22.13 -1.56
C PHE A 443 -3.34 22.22 -2.17
N VAL A 444 -2.58 21.17 -1.95
CA VAL A 444 -1.30 20.88 -2.58
C VAL A 444 -1.34 19.43 -3.02
N GLU A 445 -1.24 19.24 -4.34
CA GLU A 445 -1.28 17.94 -4.98
C GLU A 445 -0.22 16.98 -4.39
N ASN A 446 -0.67 15.78 -4.01
CA ASN A 446 0.12 14.71 -3.37
C ASN A 446 0.79 15.08 -2.04
N GLN A 447 0.32 16.14 -1.37
CA GLN A 447 0.74 16.50 -0.02
C GLN A 447 -0.44 16.66 0.94
N SER A 448 -1.39 17.53 0.59
CA SER A 448 -2.62 17.71 1.39
C SER A 448 -3.71 16.71 0.97
N ALA A 449 -3.72 16.37 -0.32
CA ALA A 449 -4.65 15.45 -0.93
C ALA A 449 -3.89 14.60 -1.95
N HIS A 450 -4.07 13.29 -1.89
CA HIS A 450 -3.39 12.32 -2.72
C HIS A 450 -4.29 11.92 -3.88
N TRP A 451 -3.74 11.95 -5.08
CA TRP A 451 -4.47 11.54 -6.27
C TRP A 451 -4.72 10.03 -6.25
N LEU A 452 -5.94 9.60 -6.59
CA LEU A 452 -6.31 8.19 -6.66
C LEU A 452 -6.70 7.74 -8.07
N ALA A 453 -7.57 8.49 -8.74
CA ALA A 453 -8.13 8.10 -10.02
C ALA A 453 -8.62 9.30 -10.82
N SER A 454 -8.91 9.07 -12.10
CA SER A 454 -9.56 10.06 -12.97
C SER A 454 -10.59 9.40 -13.86
N VAL A 455 -11.79 9.98 -13.92
CA VAL A 455 -12.96 9.40 -14.57
C VAL A 455 -13.61 10.45 -15.48
N PRO A 456 -13.91 10.11 -16.76
CA PRO A 456 -14.63 11.02 -17.65
C PRO A 456 -16.06 11.33 -17.16
N ASP A 457 -16.68 12.33 -17.77
CA ASP A 457 -18.09 12.68 -17.56
C ASP A 457 -19.07 11.52 -17.83
N GLY A 458 -20.24 11.55 -17.17
CA GLY A 458 -21.33 10.60 -17.40
C GLY A 458 -21.23 9.25 -16.68
N PHE A 459 -20.17 8.99 -15.91
CA PHE A 459 -20.08 7.80 -15.04
C PHE A 459 -20.67 8.06 -13.65
N GLY A 460 -20.28 9.16 -12.99
CA GLY A 460 -20.72 9.52 -11.64
C GLY A 460 -20.24 8.59 -10.52
N GLU A 461 -19.27 7.70 -10.80
CA GLU A 461 -18.75 6.71 -9.85
C GLU A 461 -17.28 6.38 -10.14
N ALA A 462 -16.49 6.18 -9.09
CA ALA A 462 -15.14 5.63 -9.11
C ALA A 462 -14.95 4.62 -7.97
N ILE A 463 -14.28 3.50 -8.23
CA ILE A 463 -13.84 2.55 -7.20
C ILE A 463 -12.33 2.69 -7.07
N VAL A 464 -11.86 3.04 -5.87
CA VAL A 464 -10.45 3.32 -5.57
C VAL A 464 -9.91 2.34 -4.55
N ASP A 465 -8.61 2.05 -4.65
CA ASP A 465 -7.93 1.11 -3.77
C ASP A 465 -7.49 1.78 -2.47
N VAL A 466 -7.71 1.09 -1.35
CA VAL A 466 -7.20 1.42 -0.02
C VAL A 466 -5.93 0.60 0.21
N PRO A 467 -4.81 1.21 0.65
CA PRO A 467 -3.59 0.47 0.98
C PRO A 467 -3.84 -0.63 2.01
N ALA A 468 -3.18 -1.78 1.83
CA ALA A 468 -3.34 -2.94 2.70
C ALA A 468 -2.66 -2.76 4.07
N GLY A 469 -3.24 -3.36 5.11
CA GLY A 469 -2.70 -3.33 6.47
C GLY A 469 -2.87 -1.99 7.18
N GLU A 470 -3.79 -1.14 6.71
CA GLU A 470 -4.11 0.15 7.32
C GLU A 470 -5.53 0.16 7.90
N TYR A 471 -5.65 0.79 9.08
CA TYR A 471 -6.90 1.21 9.68
C TYR A 471 -6.95 2.73 9.63
N ARG A 472 -7.92 3.27 8.89
CA ARG A 472 -8.13 4.71 8.70
C ARG A 472 -9.47 5.11 9.29
N ASP A 473 -9.47 5.89 10.36
CA ASP A 473 -10.68 6.37 11.02
C ASP A 473 -11.16 7.75 10.52
N ASN A 474 -10.36 8.39 9.64
CA ASN A 474 -10.57 9.77 9.25
C ASN A 474 -10.29 10.00 7.75
N SER A 475 -10.83 9.14 6.88
CA SER A 475 -10.66 9.25 5.43
C SER A 475 -11.65 10.21 4.80
N PHE A 476 -11.14 11.23 4.11
CA PHE A 476 -11.93 12.18 3.32
C PHE A 476 -11.65 11.98 1.84
N TYR A 477 -12.71 12.04 1.05
CA TYR A 477 -12.67 11.93 -0.40
C TYR A 477 -13.13 13.22 -1.04
N PHE A 478 -12.46 13.63 -2.11
CA PHE A 478 -12.76 14.86 -2.85
C PHE A 478 -12.81 14.57 -4.34
N VAL A 479 -13.70 15.24 -5.06
CA VAL A 479 -13.86 15.09 -6.51
C VAL A 479 -13.70 16.44 -7.19
N THR A 480 -12.56 16.71 -7.83
CA THR A 480 -12.37 17.95 -8.59
C THR A 480 -12.78 17.74 -10.04
N SER A 481 -13.26 18.80 -10.69
CA SER A 481 -13.60 18.78 -12.11
C SER A 481 -12.57 19.58 -12.91
N GLN A 482 -12.01 18.92 -13.92
CA GLN A 482 -11.18 19.51 -14.95
C GLN A 482 -11.99 19.63 -16.24
N ALA A 483 -12.15 20.86 -16.74
CA ALA A 483 -12.93 21.11 -17.94
C ALA A 483 -12.41 22.33 -18.69
N ARG A 484 -12.94 22.59 -19.88
CA ARG A 484 -12.55 23.78 -20.65
C ARG A 484 -13.12 25.08 -20.10
N TYR A 485 -14.27 25.03 -19.40
CA TYR A 485 -14.92 26.21 -18.82
C TYR A 485 -14.86 27.44 -19.73
N GLY A 486 -15.28 27.32 -20.99
CA GLY A 486 -15.27 28.44 -21.94
C GLY A 486 -13.91 29.09 -22.23
N HIS A 487 -12.80 28.48 -21.80
CA HIS A 487 -11.45 29.03 -21.85
C HIS A 487 -10.75 28.75 -23.19
N LEU A 488 -9.80 29.62 -23.55
CA LEU A 488 -9.11 29.59 -24.84
C LEU A 488 -8.09 28.44 -24.86
N ASN A 489 -8.45 27.36 -25.56
CA ASN A 489 -7.62 26.19 -25.88
C ASN A 489 -6.81 25.59 -24.70
N GLY A 490 -7.49 25.36 -23.58
CA GLY A 490 -6.95 24.69 -22.40
C GLY A 490 -8.06 24.15 -21.50
N THR A 491 -7.69 23.32 -20.53
CA THR A 491 -8.59 22.89 -19.45
C THR A 491 -8.10 23.47 -18.14
N TYR A 492 -9.03 23.92 -17.31
CA TYR A 492 -8.77 24.35 -15.95
C TYR A 492 -9.36 23.32 -14.99
N GLU A 493 -8.66 23.03 -13.89
CA GLU A 493 -9.17 22.18 -12.82
C GLU A 493 -9.56 23.05 -11.63
N TYR A 494 -10.84 23.01 -11.26
CA TYR A 494 -11.32 23.76 -10.12
C TYR A 494 -11.10 22.98 -8.81
N ARG A 495 -10.41 23.62 -7.86
CA ARG A 495 -9.90 23.02 -6.61
C ARG A 495 -10.37 23.80 -5.36
N GLY A 496 -11.62 24.25 -5.36
CA GLY A 496 -12.20 25.07 -4.27
C GLY A 496 -12.51 24.28 -3.00
N PHE A 497 -12.88 23.01 -3.12
CA PHE A 497 -13.30 22.13 -2.03
C PHE A 497 -14.50 22.63 -1.21
N VAL A 498 -15.50 23.19 -1.90
CA VAL A 498 -16.68 23.79 -1.27
C VAL A 498 -17.74 22.73 -0.99
N GLN A 499 -18.14 21.96 -2.00
CA GLN A 499 -19.27 21.02 -1.98
C GLN A 499 -18.93 19.63 -2.57
N ASN A 500 -17.72 19.42 -3.06
CA ASN A 500 -17.26 18.21 -3.74
C ASN A 500 -16.51 17.21 -2.85
N TRP A 501 -16.95 17.03 -1.62
CA TRP A 501 -16.25 16.17 -0.67
C TRP A 501 -17.21 15.37 0.19
N ASP A 502 -16.75 14.21 0.67
CA ASP A 502 -17.43 13.42 1.69
C ASP A 502 -16.42 12.90 2.74
N GLY A 503 -16.93 12.62 3.94
CA GLY A 503 -16.17 12.06 5.05
C GLY A 503 -16.35 12.78 6.40
N PRO A 504 -15.66 12.33 7.45
CA PRO A 504 -14.76 11.18 7.44
C PRO A 504 -15.52 9.86 7.34
N ILE A 505 -14.96 8.92 6.57
CA ILE A 505 -15.35 7.51 6.60
C ILE A 505 -14.26 6.66 7.26
N VAL A 506 -14.67 5.49 7.74
CA VAL A 506 -13.76 4.49 8.32
C VAL A 506 -13.46 3.43 7.27
N GLU A 507 -12.17 3.15 7.06
CA GLU A 507 -11.67 2.14 6.14
C GLU A 507 -10.75 1.21 6.90
N ASP A 508 -10.97 -0.08 6.77
CA ASP A 508 -10.19 -1.09 7.46
C ASP A 508 -9.75 -2.19 6.51
N THR A 509 -8.44 -2.36 6.42
CA THR A 509 -7.76 -3.42 5.66
C THR A 509 -6.84 -4.24 6.55
N MET A 510 -6.90 -4.04 7.87
CA MET A 510 -6.18 -4.86 8.83
C MET A 510 -6.84 -6.23 8.91
N ILE A 511 -6.00 -7.24 9.12
CA ILE A 511 -6.46 -8.60 9.37
C ILE A 511 -6.92 -8.64 10.83
N PRO A 512 -8.07 -9.25 11.16
CA PRO A 512 -8.54 -9.35 12.53
C PRO A 512 -7.57 -10.18 13.40
N ASP A 513 -7.56 -9.91 14.70
CA ASP A 513 -6.71 -10.62 15.66
C ASP A 513 -7.03 -12.13 15.71
N ASP A 514 -6.05 -12.94 16.13
CA ASP A 514 -6.20 -14.39 16.21
C ASP A 514 -7.25 -14.79 17.27
N PRO A 515 -8.34 -15.51 16.91
CA PRO A 515 -9.34 -15.95 17.87
C PRO A 515 -8.77 -16.97 18.86
N ARG A 516 -9.02 -16.83 20.16
CA ARG A 516 -8.34 -17.69 21.15
C ARG A 516 -9.26 -18.79 21.65
N ILE A 517 -8.89 -20.06 21.42
CA ILE A 517 -9.57 -21.21 22.02
C ILE A 517 -9.22 -21.25 23.52
N THR A 518 -10.26 -21.30 24.36
CA THR A 518 -10.14 -21.31 25.82
C THR A 518 -10.33 -22.70 26.42
N SER A 519 -11.22 -23.51 25.84
CA SER A 519 -11.41 -24.90 26.24
C SER A 519 -11.89 -25.72 25.06
N LEU A 520 -11.38 -26.94 24.92
CA LEU A 520 -11.88 -27.97 24.02
C LEU A 520 -12.05 -29.23 24.88
N GLU A 521 -13.28 -29.72 25.02
CA GLU A 521 -13.64 -30.79 25.95
C GLU A 521 -14.45 -31.85 25.19
N MET A 522 -14.10 -33.14 25.36
CA MET A 522 -14.87 -34.25 24.81
C MET A 522 -15.86 -34.76 25.85
N LEU A 523 -17.11 -34.98 25.43
CA LEU A 523 -18.15 -35.65 26.20
C LEU A 523 -18.53 -36.93 25.45
N GLY A 524 -17.83 -38.03 25.78
CA GLY A 524 -18.01 -39.35 25.18
C GLY A 524 -19.45 -39.81 25.20
N PHE A 525 -20.07 -39.83 26.39
CA PHE A 525 -21.45 -40.31 26.59
C PHE A 525 -22.54 -39.55 25.80
N MET A 526 -22.23 -38.35 25.29
CA MET A 526 -23.13 -37.56 24.46
C MET A 526 -22.74 -37.56 22.98
N ASN A 527 -21.60 -38.15 22.62
CA ASN A 527 -20.93 -38.03 21.33
C ASN A 527 -20.75 -36.55 20.92
N LEU A 528 -20.28 -35.70 21.84
CA LEU A 528 -20.13 -34.26 21.61
C LEU A 528 -18.74 -33.75 22.01
N VAL A 529 -18.13 -32.95 21.14
CA VAL A 529 -17.02 -32.05 21.50
C VAL A 529 -17.57 -30.65 21.79
N ILE A 530 -17.20 -30.09 22.93
CA ILE A 530 -17.52 -28.70 23.32
C ILE A 530 -16.30 -27.82 23.07
N LEU A 531 -16.40 -26.93 22.09
CA LEU A 531 -15.39 -25.92 21.78
C LEU A 531 -15.82 -24.56 22.34
N LYS A 532 -14.97 -23.93 23.15
CA LYS A 532 -15.17 -22.58 23.68
C LYS A 532 -14.02 -21.66 23.26
N PHE A 533 -14.34 -20.52 22.64
CA PHE A 533 -13.34 -19.53 22.21
C PHE A 533 -13.77 -18.10 22.56
N VAL A 534 -12.79 -17.20 22.69
CA VAL A 534 -13.02 -15.78 23.00
C VAL A 534 -13.57 -15.06 21.77
N ASN A 535 -14.62 -14.27 21.97
CA ASN A 535 -15.04 -13.27 21.00
C ASN A 535 -14.22 -12.00 21.24
N GLU A 536 -13.45 -11.56 20.25
CA GLU A 536 -12.54 -10.43 20.40
C GLU A 536 -13.34 -9.12 20.63
N PRO A 537 -13.03 -8.32 21.67
CA PRO A 537 -13.73 -7.06 21.94
C PRO A 537 -13.22 -5.85 21.14
N SER A 538 -12.08 -5.94 20.43
CA SER A 538 -11.53 -4.85 19.62
C SER A 538 -12.24 -4.69 18.27
N GLU A 539 -12.82 -5.77 17.76
CA GLU A 539 -13.54 -5.82 16.47
C GLU A 539 -15.06 -5.86 16.65
N PHE A 540 -15.80 -5.32 15.67
CA PHE A 540 -17.26 -5.31 15.67
C PHE A 540 -17.81 -6.02 14.43
N GLU A 541 -18.88 -6.81 14.61
CA GLU A 541 -19.59 -7.52 13.53
C GLU A 541 -18.72 -8.51 12.73
N GLU A 542 -17.76 -9.12 13.41
CA GLU A 542 -16.94 -10.20 12.88
C GLU A 542 -17.71 -11.51 12.69
N THR A 543 -17.16 -12.37 11.84
CA THR A 543 -17.68 -13.70 11.56
C THR A 543 -16.60 -14.74 11.81
N TYR A 544 -16.97 -15.82 12.50
CA TYR A 544 -16.06 -16.92 12.81
C TYR A 544 -16.42 -18.18 12.03
N GLN A 545 -15.42 -18.85 11.47
CA GLN A 545 -15.55 -20.16 10.85
C GLN A 545 -14.75 -21.18 11.64
N LEU A 546 -15.39 -22.30 11.99
CA LEU A 546 -14.73 -23.44 12.61
C LEU A 546 -14.21 -24.38 11.53
N TYR A 547 -13.04 -24.94 11.76
CA TYR A 547 -12.42 -25.96 10.91
C TYR A 547 -12.04 -27.19 11.73
N ARG A 548 -12.00 -28.35 11.09
CA ARG A 548 -11.36 -29.56 11.62
C ARG A 548 -10.34 -30.14 10.66
N ASN A 549 -9.37 -30.87 11.17
CA ASN A 549 -8.37 -31.59 10.37
C ASN A 549 -8.05 -32.95 11.02
N PHE A 550 -8.15 -34.03 10.24
CA PHE A 550 -7.88 -35.42 10.67
C PHE A 550 -6.43 -35.86 10.47
N GLY A 551 -5.59 -35.02 9.84
CA GLY A 551 -4.19 -35.28 9.60
C GLY A 551 -3.29 -34.57 10.61
N THR A 552 -2.04 -34.33 10.20
CA THR A 552 -1.04 -33.62 10.98
C THR A 552 -0.79 -32.23 10.35
N PRO A 553 -1.63 -31.21 10.64
CA PRO A 553 -1.50 -29.88 10.03
C PRO A 553 -0.19 -29.15 10.39
N PHE A 554 0.51 -29.61 11.43
CA PHE A 554 1.73 -29.00 11.94
C PHE A 554 2.93 -29.93 11.70
N VAL A 555 3.56 -29.82 10.53
CA VAL A 555 4.69 -30.68 10.09
C VAL A 555 6.02 -29.98 10.40
N ASN A 556 7.09 -30.75 10.69
CA ASN A 556 8.46 -30.22 10.93
C ASN A 556 8.57 -29.24 12.11
N GLU A 557 7.88 -29.50 13.22
CA GLU A 557 7.86 -28.61 14.39
C GLU A 557 7.25 -27.22 14.13
N SER A 558 6.47 -27.04 13.04
CA SER A 558 5.73 -25.80 12.83
C SER A 558 4.71 -25.61 13.96
N VAL A 559 4.60 -24.37 14.45
CA VAL A 559 3.55 -23.98 15.40
C VAL A 559 2.36 -23.32 14.70
N THR A 560 2.47 -23.14 13.38
CA THR A 560 1.45 -22.50 12.54
C THR A 560 1.07 -23.34 11.34
N SER A 561 -0.17 -23.16 10.87
CA SER A 561 -0.75 -23.69 9.64
C SER A 561 -1.67 -22.62 9.03
N ASP A 562 -2.17 -22.79 7.82
CA ASP A 562 -3.08 -21.85 7.15
C ASP A 562 -4.25 -22.58 6.49
N VAL A 563 -5.49 -22.16 6.77
CA VAL A 563 -6.71 -22.83 6.27
C VAL A 563 -6.92 -22.70 4.75
N LEU A 564 -6.25 -21.78 4.08
CA LEU A 564 -6.32 -21.58 2.63
C LEU A 564 -5.16 -22.24 1.87
N LEU A 565 -4.00 -22.37 2.50
CA LEU A 565 -2.77 -22.86 1.87
C LEU A 565 -2.46 -24.33 2.18
N ASP A 566 -2.79 -24.80 3.39
CA ASP A 566 -2.47 -26.14 3.84
C ASP A 566 -3.63 -27.12 3.64
N ASP A 567 -3.31 -28.31 3.12
CA ASP A 567 -4.30 -29.36 2.88
C ASP A 567 -4.83 -29.98 4.19
N GLY A 568 -6.11 -30.33 4.19
CA GLY A 568 -6.76 -31.14 5.25
C GLY A 568 -7.64 -30.39 6.22
N TRP A 569 -7.64 -29.05 6.22
CA TRP A 569 -8.62 -28.25 6.95
C TRP A 569 -9.96 -28.26 6.23
N GLU A 570 -11.02 -28.71 6.90
CA GLU A 570 -12.38 -28.65 6.39
C GLU A 570 -13.29 -27.81 7.29
N PRO A 571 -14.09 -26.88 6.73
CA PRO A 571 -15.00 -26.07 7.52
C PRO A 571 -16.11 -26.95 8.10
N ILE A 572 -16.40 -26.73 9.38
CA ILE A 572 -17.47 -27.41 10.10
C ILE A 572 -18.46 -26.40 10.64
N LEU A 573 -19.74 -26.80 10.66
CA LEU A 573 -20.86 -25.94 11.04
C LEU A 573 -20.98 -24.68 10.14
N ASP A 574 -22.09 -23.97 10.30
CA ASP A 574 -22.29 -22.69 9.62
C ASP A 574 -21.44 -21.59 10.28
N THR A 575 -21.06 -20.58 9.50
CA THR A 575 -20.39 -19.36 9.97
C THR A 575 -21.15 -18.71 11.12
N ILE A 576 -20.40 -18.28 12.13
CA ILE A 576 -20.92 -17.65 13.34
C ILE A 576 -20.84 -16.14 13.16
N ASN A 577 -21.99 -15.49 13.00
CA ASN A 577 -22.05 -14.04 12.95
C ASN A 577 -22.17 -13.46 14.36
N THR A 578 -21.37 -12.46 14.67
CA THR A 578 -21.39 -11.78 15.97
C THR A 578 -21.88 -10.34 15.82
N ASN A 579 -22.25 -9.73 16.93
CA ASN A 579 -22.78 -8.37 17.01
C ASN A 579 -22.50 -7.81 18.42
N GLU A 580 -22.87 -6.55 18.67
CA GLU A 580 -22.66 -5.89 19.98
C GLU A 580 -23.29 -6.60 21.19
N THR A 581 -24.24 -7.53 20.98
CA THR A 581 -24.90 -8.30 22.04
C THR A 581 -24.33 -9.71 22.22
N SER A 582 -23.34 -10.08 21.40
CA SER A 582 -22.74 -11.41 21.44
C SER A 582 -21.94 -11.60 22.73
N PRO A 583 -21.94 -12.82 23.31
CA PRO A 583 -21.19 -13.09 24.53
C PRO A 583 -19.68 -13.03 24.27
N ALA A 584 -18.92 -12.57 25.27
CA ALA A 584 -17.44 -12.52 25.20
C ALA A 584 -16.77 -13.89 25.02
N VAL A 585 -17.50 -14.99 25.26
CA VAL A 585 -17.05 -16.36 24.99
C VAL A 585 -18.14 -17.07 24.22
N ILE A 586 -17.78 -17.63 23.06
CA ILE A 586 -18.67 -18.39 22.20
C ILE A 586 -18.45 -19.88 22.47
N VAL A 587 -19.56 -20.61 22.63
CA VAL A 587 -19.57 -22.05 22.87
C VAL A 587 -20.22 -22.76 21.69
N ARG A 588 -19.58 -23.81 21.18
CA ARG A 588 -20.10 -24.66 20.10
C ARG A 588 -20.02 -26.12 20.50
N GLN A 589 -21.05 -26.86 20.10
CA GLN A 589 -21.18 -28.30 20.30
C GLN A 589 -21.04 -28.95 18.92
N ILE A 590 -20.16 -29.92 18.81
CA ILE A 590 -19.81 -30.60 17.57
C ILE A 590 -20.15 -32.07 17.78
N SER A 591 -21.06 -32.61 16.96
CA SER A 591 -21.48 -34.01 17.05
C SER A 591 -20.47 -34.94 16.41
N ILE A 592 -20.15 -36.02 17.12
CA ILE A 592 -19.25 -37.09 16.70
C ILE A 592 -20.09 -38.34 16.38
N ASP A 593 -19.64 -39.15 15.44
CA ASP A 593 -20.29 -40.40 15.09
C ASP A 593 -20.03 -41.48 16.17
N GLU A 594 -20.98 -42.37 16.40
CA GLU A 594 -20.82 -43.50 17.33
C GLU A 594 -19.67 -44.43 16.92
N ASN A 595 -19.00 -45.06 17.90
CA ASN A 595 -17.86 -45.97 17.71
C ASN A 595 -16.67 -45.33 16.97
N THR A 596 -16.41 -44.06 17.26
CA THR A 596 -15.26 -43.31 16.77
C THR A 596 -14.21 -43.18 17.86
N THR A 597 -12.97 -43.49 17.51
CA THR A 597 -11.75 -43.25 18.31
C THR A 597 -10.67 -42.70 17.36
N ARG A 598 -10.28 -41.42 17.48
CA ARG A 598 -9.25 -40.77 16.64
C ARG A 598 -8.79 -39.43 17.19
N ASP A 599 -7.59 -39.02 16.83
CA ASP A 599 -7.10 -37.65 17.07
C ASP A 599 -7.61 -36.67 16.00
N VAL A 600 -8.13 -35.52 16.43
CA VAL A 600 -8.64 -34.48 15.54
C VAL A 600 -8.20 -33.09 16.01
N TRP A 601 -7.79 -32.27 15.05
CA TRP A 601 -7.51 -30.85 15.27
C TRP A 601 -8.75 -30.02 15.01
N TYR A 602 -9.07 -29.13 15.95
CA TYR A 602 -10.09 -28.10 15.79
C TYR A 602 -9.46 -26.72 15.75
N ALA A 603 -9.93 -25.87 14.84
CA ALA A 603 -9.45 -24.51 14.69
C ALA A 603 -10.59 -23.50 14.51
N VAL A 604 -10.34 -22.25 14.87
CA VAL A 604 -11.24 -21.12 14.65
C VAL A 604 -10.48 -20.04 13.89
N VAL A 605 -11.11 -19.47 12.87
CA VAL A 605 -10.62 -18.28 12.17
C VAL A 605 -11.67 -17.18 12.18
N ALA A 606 -11.21 -15.94 12.13
CA ALA A 606 -12.05 -14.75 12.13
C ALA A 606 -11.98 -14.03 10.79
N THR A 607 -13.12 -13.52 10.34
CA THR A 607 -13.24 -12.57 9.23
C THR A 607 -13.96 -11.35 9.76
N ASP A 608 -13.38 -10.16 9.59
CA ASP A 608 -13.99 -8.93 10.06
C ASP A 608 -15.26 -8.57 9.25
N ARG A 609 -15.92 -7.46 9.63
CA ARG A 609 -17.13 -6.97 8.94
C ARG A 609 -16.90 -6.51 7.50
N TRP A 610 -15.64 -6.28 7.11
CA TRP A 610 -15.23 -5.79 5.79
C TRP A 610 -14.69 -6.90 4.88
N GLY A 611 -14.67 -8.15 5.37
CA GLY A 611 -14.27 -9.33 4.63
C GLY A 611 -12.77 -9.65 4.72
N ASN A 612 -12.00 -8.99 5.61
CA ASN A 612 -10.60 -9.32 5.84
C ASN A 612 -10.52 -10.60 6.69
N LEU A 613 -10.02 -11.69 6.10
CA LEU A 613 -9.90 -13.00 6.74
C LEU A 613 -8.51 -13.17 7.34
N ASN A 614 -8.46 -13.59 8.61
CA ASN A 614 -7.25 -14.14 9.20
C ASN A 614 -7.23 -15.67 9.00
N SER A 615 -6.46 -16.14 8.00
CA SER A 615 -6.36 -17.57 7.69
C SER A 615 -5.35 -18.33 8.55
N LEU A 616 -4.59 -17.62 9.39
CA LEU A 616 -3.51 -18.21 10.18
C LEU A 616 -4.07 -19.08 11.31
N ILE A 617 -3.52 -20.28 11.44
CA ILE A 617 -3.77 -21.21 12.53
C ILE A 617 -2.52 -21.33 13.39
N ILE A 618 -2.68 -21.31 14.71
CA ILE A 618 -1.65 -21.35 15.74
C ILE A 618 -2.01 -22.45 16.74
N ARG A 619 -1.11 -23.43 16.85
CA ARG A 619 -1.24 -24.58 17.76
C ARG A 619 -1.05 -24.17 19.22
N GLY A 620 -1.88 -24.75 20.09
CA GLY A 620 -1.59 -24.87 21.53
C GLY A 620 -2.28 -23.83 22.42
N ALA A 621 -1.95 -23.86 23.72
CA ALA A 621 -2.63 -23.06 24.73
C ALA A 621 -2.49 -21.56 24.47
N GLY A 622 -3.61 -20.90 24.20
CA GLY A 622 -3.67 -19.48 23.86
C GLY A 622 -3.64 -19.16 22.36
N GLY A 623 -3.47 -20.17 21.51
CA GLY A 623 -3.69 -20.09 20.06
C GLY A 623 -5.13 -20.37 19.66
N ASN A 624 -5.35 -20.52 18.35
CA ASN A 624 -6.67 -20.72 17.75
C ASN A 624 -6.91 -22.16 17.24
N ALA A 625 -5.98 -23.09 17.52
CA ALA A 625 -6.16 -24.51 17.26
C ALA A 625 -5.71 -25.41 18.40
N TRP A 626 -6.48 -26.48 18.62
CA TRP A 626 -6.21 -27.49 19.63
C TRP A 626 -6.56 -28.90 19.15
N GLU A 627 -5.78 -29.87 19.62
CA GLU A 627 -5.99 -31.30 19.35
C GLU A 627 -6.83 -31.89 20.47
N ILE A 628 -7.72 -32.79 20.10
CA ILE A 628 -8.46 -33.61 21.06
C ILE A 628 -8.64 -35.01 20.49
N GLU A 629 -8.61 -35.99 21.37
CA GLU A 629 -8.99 -37.36 21.06
C GLU A 629 -10.53 -37.44 21.04
N GLU A 630 -11.10 -37.65 19.86
CA GLU A 630 -12.52 -37.97 19.70
C GLU A 630 -12.73 -39.42 20.08
N ASP A 631 -13.22 -39.66 21.30
CA ASP A 631 -13.55 -40.98 21.80
C ASP A 631 -15.02 -41.11 22.22
N THR A 632 -15.71 -42.05 21.58
CA THR A 632 -17.12 -42.40 21.80
C THR A 632 -17.29 -43.90 22.09
N THR A 633 -16.18 -44.61 22.30
CA THR A 633 -16.17 -46.04 22.60
C THR A 633 -16.01 -46.26 24.09
N PRO A 634 -16.78 -47.17 24.72
CA PRO A 634 -16.57 -47.50 26.12
C PRO A 634 -15.31 -48.36 26.35
N PRO A 635 -14.80 -48.38 27.59
CA PRO A 635 -13.62 -49.17 27.95
C PRO A 635 -13.87 -50.67 27.86
N GLU A 636 -12.88 -51.39 27.35
CA GLU A 636 -12.86 -52.85 27.33
C GLU A 636 -12.10 -53.41 28.54
N ILE A 637 -12.64 -54.47 29.16
CA ILE A 637 -12.00 -55.11 30.32
C ILE A 637 -11.83 -56.63 30.18
N ILE A 638 -10.79 -57.13 30.84
CA ILE A 638 -10.53 -58.55 31.06
C ILE A 638 -10.65 -58.85 32.56
N ILE A 639 -11.43 -59.89 32.91
CA ILE A 639 -11.75 -60.23 34.30
C ILE A 639 -11.19 -61.62 34.63
N THR A 640 -10.41 -61.72 35.71
CA THR A 640 -9.79 -62.96 36.21
C THR A 640 -9.94 -63.10 37.72
N ILE A 641 -9.85 -64.32 38.26
CA ILE A 641 -9.77 -64.56 39.71
C ILE A 641 -8.40 -65.16 40.03
N ASP A 642 -7.63 -64.45 40.85
CA ASP A 642 -6.22 -64.68 41.18
C ASP A 642 -6.10 -65.81 42.22
N ASP A 643 -6.40 -67.04 41.79
CA ASP A 643 -6.08 -68.32 42.48
C ASP A 643 -6.64 -69.57 41.77
N ILE A 644 -7.36 -69.43 40.63
CA ILE A 644 -7.94 -70.56 39.90
C ILE A 644 -7.63 -70.51 38.40
N GLU A 645 -6.89 -71.51 37.93
CA GLU A 645 -6.78 -71.82 36.48
C GLU A 645 -7.96 -72.69 36.00
N SER A 646 -8.46 -73.60 36.84
CA SER A 646 -9.67 -74.41 36.58
C SER A 646 -10.21 -75.08 37.84
N GLY A 647 -11.53 -75.03 38.09
CA GLY A 647 -12.19 -75.70 39.23
C GLY A 647 -13.20 -74.78 39.94
N PRO A 648 -13.99 -75.32 40.90
CA PRO A 648 -14.87 -74.50 41.74
C PRO A 648 -14.05 -73.69 42.77
N LEU A 649 -14.60 -72.55 43.21
CA LEU A 649 -14.06 -71.74 44.28
C LEU A 649 -14.36 -72.38 45.64
N GLN A 650 -13.31 -72.68 46.41
CA GLN A 650 -13.38 -73.32 47.73
C GLN A 650 -13.48 -72.29 48.86
N ASP A 651 -13.73 -72.75 50.09
CA ASP A 651 -13.62 -71.93 51.33
C ASP A 651 -12.26 -71.22 51.41
N GLY A 652 -12.28 -69.89 51.54
CA GLY A 652 -11.06 -69.07 51.53
C GLY A 652 -11.28 -67.64 51.02
N GLU A 653 -10.20 -66.87 51.06
CA GLU A 653 -10.10 -65.52 50.49
C GLU A 653 -9.77 -65.62 49.00
N HIS A 654 -10.54 -64.95 48.15
CA HIS A 654 -10.37 -64.93 46.70
C HIS A 654 -10.25 -63.49 46.21
N ARG A 655 -9.51 -63.28 45.12
CA ARG A 655 -9.29 -61.96 44.54
C ARG A 655 -9.76 -61.89 43.09
N VAL A 656 -10.70 -61.00 42.81
CA VAL A 656 -11.04 -60.62 41.43
C VAL A 656 -10.05 -59.57 40.94
N ILE A 657 -9.49 -59.74 39.75
CA ILE A 657 -8.66 -58.77 39.04
C ILE A 657 -9.37 -58.35 37.76
N VAL A 658 -9.36 -57.04 37.49
CA VAL A 658 -9.88 -56.42 36.28
C VAL A 658 -8.76 -55.64 35.61
N GLU A 659 -8.41 -56.00 34.39
CA GLU A 659 -7.48 -55.25 33.54
C GLU A 659 -8.26 -54.44 32.50
N THR A 660 -7.95 -53.15 32.34
CA THR A 660 -8.61 -52.27 31.35
C THR A 660 -7.70 -52.04 30.14
N ASN A 661 -8.28 -51.77 28.97
CA ASN A 661 -7.53 -51.37 27.77
C ASN A 661 -7.12 -49.88 27.80
N GLU A 662 -7.81 -49.05 28.58
CA GLU A 662 -7.59 -47.61 28.67
C GLU A 662 -7.74 -47.04 30.09
N ASN A 663 -7.47 -45.74 30.24
CA ASN A 663 -7.59 -45.04 31.52
C ASN A 663 -9.05 -44.75 31.88
N LEU A 664 -9.38 -44.98 33.16
CA LEU A 664 -10.72 -44.74 33.70
C LEU A 664 -10.82 -43.40 34.46
N ASP A 665 -11.96 -42.70 34.37
CA ASP A 665 -12.26 -41.51 35.19
C ASP A 665 -12.40 -41.89 36.67
N VAL A 666 -13.05 -43.04 36.92
CA VAL A 666 -13.28 -43.56 38.26
C VAL A 666 -12.92 -45.05 38.35
N PRO A 667 -12.46 -45.54 39.52
CA PRO A 667 -12.24 -46.97 39.71
C PRO A 667 -13.49 -47.79 39.36
N PRO A 668 -13.35 -48.97 38.75
CA PRO A 668 -14.47 -49.86 38.45
C PRO A 668 -15.27 -50.16 39.71
N SER A 669 -16.58 -50.32 39.56
CA SER A 669 -17.43 -50.80 40.65
C SER A 669 -17.87 -52.22 40.41
N ILE A 670 -17.75 -53.08 41.42
CA ILE A 670 -18.07 -54.50 41.35
C ILE A 670 -19.23 -54.84 42.29
N ASN A 671 -20.09 -55.75 41.84
CA ASN A 671 -21.14 -56.36 42.62
C ASN A 671 -21.17 -57.87 42.36
N ILE A 672 -20.98 -58.65 43.42
CA ILE A 672 -20.79 -60.09 43.42
C ILE A 672 -22.04 -60.75 44.01
N THR A 673 -22.71 -61.56 43.18
CA THR A 673 -23.93 -62.28 43.55
C THR A 673 -23.83 -63.76 43.22
N VAL A 674 -24.62 -64.58 43.91
CA VAL A 674 -24.73 -66.02 43.67
C VAL A 674 -26.19 -66.39 43.43
N ASP A 675 -26.43 -67.37 42.56
CA ASP A 675 -27.77 -67.85 42.16
C ASP A 675 -28.74 -68.21 43.31
N ASN A 676 -28.26 -68.34 44.55
CA ASN A 676 -29.03 -68.70 45.74
C ASN A 676 -29.55 -67.50 46.57
N ASP A 677 -29.68 -66.31 45.99
CA ASP A 677 -29.98 -65.04 46.68
C ASP A 677 -28.94 -64.64 47.75
N ASN A 678 -27.76 -65.26 47.73
CA ASN A 678 -26.61 -64.84 48.53
C ASN A 678 -25.83 -63.77 47.76
N THR A 679 -25.57 -62.64 48.42
CA THR A 679 -24.78 -61.54 47.87
C THR A 679 -23.53 -61.36 48.71
N TYR A 680 -22.35 -61.39 48.08
CA TYR A 680 -21.09 -61.06 48.77
C TYR A 680 -20.91 -59.55 48.90
N THR A 681 -21.57 -58.78 48.03
CA THR A 681 -21.66 -57.33 48.11
C THR A 681 -23.13 -56.90 48.03
N GLU A 682 -23.62 -56.12 49.01
CA GLU A 682 -25.01 -55.65 49.02
C GLU A 682 -25.29 -54.55 47.97
N THR A 683 -24.25 -53.84 47.55
CA THR A 683 -24.28 -52.74 46.57
C THR A 683 -23.02 -52.78 45.71
N ASP A 684 -22.98 -51.97 44.66
CA ASP A 684 -21.76 -51.78 43.87
C ASP A 684 -20.66 -51.16 44.74
N VAL A 685 -19.51 -51.83 44.85
CA VAL A 685 -18.37 -51.41 45.67
C VAL A 685 -17.21 -51.02 44.74
N PRO A 686 -16.52 -49.89 44.96
CA PRO A 686 -15.36 -49.54 44.15
C PRO A 686 -14.21 -50.53 44.39
N MET A 687 -13.55 -50.93 43.31
CA MET A 687 -12.37 -51.78 43.33
C MET A 687 -11.11 -50.99 43.72
N ASN A 688 -10.10 -51.67 44.24
CA ASN A 688 -8.81 -51.07 44.61
C ASN A 688 -7.84 -51.09 43.42
N LEU A 689 -7.03 -50.06 43.26
CA LEU A 689 -5.99 -50.04 42.21
C LEU A 689 -4.89 -51.07 42.53
N LEU A 690 -4.60 -51.95 41.57
CA LEU A 690 -3.50 -52.92 41.63
C LEU A 690 -2.23 -52.33 41.00
N SER A 691 -2.34 -51.82 39.77
CA SER A 691 -1.25 -51.18 39.01
C SER A 691 -1.83 -50.15 38.04
N ASP A 692 -1.22 -48.98 37.88
CA ASP A 692 -1.73 -47.93 36.96
C ASP A 692 -1.27 -48.10 35.50
N ASN A 693 -0.26 -48.94 35.25
CA ASN A 693 0.28 -49.22 33.93
C ASN A 693 0.65 -47.98 33.07
N ILE A 694 0.90 -46.80 33.67
CA ILE A 694 1.16 -45.52 32.96
C ILE A 694 2.28 -45.60 31.92
N ALA A 695 3.24 -46.52 32.10
CA ALA A 695 4.36 -46.70 31.17
C ALA A 695 4.00 -47.46 29.88
N ASN A 696 2.80 -48.05 29.79
CA ASN A 696 2.35 -48.81 28.63
C ASN A 696 1.09 -48.16 28.02
N PRO A 697 1.20 -47.48 26.86
CA PRO A 697 0.07 -46.79 26.24
C PRO A 697 -1.03 -47.74 25.72
N ASP A 698 -0.72 -49.02 25.53
CA ASP A 698 -1.69 -50.03 25.03
C ASP A 698 -2.47 -50.73 26.16
N LYS A 699 -2.24 -50.34 27.42
CA LYS A 699 -2.90 -50.93 28.58
C LYS A 699 -3.32 -49.87 29.59
N GLY A 700 -4.57 -49.96 30.04
CA GLY A 700 -5.06 -49.18 31.15
C GLY A 700 -4.72 -49.75 32.52
N PRO A 701 -5.17 -49.10 33.60
CA PRO A 701 -4.96 -49.54 34.97
C PRO A 701 -5.62 -50.89 35.27
N SER A 702 -4.99 -51.67 36.15
CA SER A 702 -5.56 -52.90 36.69
C SER A 702 -6.10 -52.67 38.10
N TYR A 703 -7.23 -53.28 38.41
CA TYR A 703 -7.93 -53.15 39.69
C TYR A 703 -8.18 -54.52 40.32
N TYR A 704 -8.30 -54.58 41.63
CA TYR A 704 -8.59 -55.81 42.36
C TYR A 704 -9.66 -55.62 43.45
N PHE A 705 -10.36 -56.70 43.77
CA PHE A 705 -11.32 -56.77 44.88
C PHE A 705 -11.21 -58.13 45.57
N ASP A 706 -10.99 -58.10 46.88
CA ASP A 706 -10.89 -59.30 47.72
C ASP A 706 -12.27 -59.64 48.30
N PHE A 707 -12.67 -60.91 48.23
CA PHE A 707 -13.91 -61.42 48.80
C PHE A 707 -13.71 -62.80 49.45
N ASP A 708 -14.44 -63.06 50.53
CA ASP A 708 -14.31 -64.30 51.30
C ASP A 708 -15.49 -65.24 51.01
N ILE A 709 -15.18 -66.48 50.63
CA ILE A 709 -16.15 -67.58 50.59
C ILE A 709 -16.07 -68.31 51.93
N LEU A 710 -17.20 -68.45 52.61
CA LEU A 710 -17.27 -69.08 53.93
C LEU A 710 -17.48 -70.59 53.80
N SER A 711 -16.91 -71.36 54.74
CA SER A 711 -17.01 -72.82 54.87
C SER A 711 -18.42 -73.44 54.96
N GLY A 712 -19.48 -72.65 54.84
CA GLY A 712 -20.88 -73.08 54.83
C GLY A 712 -21.70 -72.45 53.71
N ASP A 713 -21.04 -71.77 52.76
CA ASP A 713 -21.68 -71.23 51.57
C ASP A 713 -22.14 -72.38 50.68
N LYS A 714 -23.39 -72.27 50.21
CA LYS A 714 -24.00 -73.29 49.37
C LYS A 714 -23.44 -73.20 47.96
N TYR A 715 -23.40 -74.36 47.29
CA TYR A 715 -23.13 -74.44 45.87
C TYR A 715 -23.96 -73.47 45.01
N GLY A 716 -23.31 -72.73 44.11
CA GLY A 716 -23.98 -71.83 43.16
C GLY A 716 -23.02 -71.15 42.17
N ASN A 717 -23.55 -70.62 41.07
CA ASN A 717 -22.74 -69.85 40.12
C ASN A 717 -22.46 -68.45 40.66
N LEU A 718 -21.21 -68.02 40.54
CA LEU A 718 -20.77 -66.68 40.88
C LEU A 718 -21.02 -65.75 39.69
N THR A 719 -21.82 -64.71 39.91
CA THR A 719 -22.06 -63.64 38.94
C THR A 719 -21.34 -62.37 39.39
N LEU A 720 -20.43 -61.88 38.54
CA LEU A 720 -19.75 -60.60 38.71
C LEU A 720 -20.44 -59.56 37.83
N HIS A 721 -20.96 -58.50 38.44
CA HIS A 721 -21.49 -57.31 37.79
C HIS A 721 -20.47 -56.18 37.96
N ILE A 722 -19.83 -55.75 36.87
CA ILE A 722 -18.77 -54.73 36.90
C ILE A 722 -19.18 -53.56 36.01
N MET A 723 -19.12 -52.34 36.53
CA MET A 723 -19.26 -51.11 35.76
C MET A 723 -17.91 -50.42 35.62
N VAL A 724 -17.59 -50.02 34.40
CA VAL A 724 -16.41 -49.23 34.06
C VAL A 724 -16.80 -47.94 33.37
N ARG A 725 -15.98 -46.91 33.59
CA ARG A 725 -16.15 -45.59 32.99
C ARG A 725 -14.80 -44.99 32.60
N ASP A 726 -14.62 -44.66 31.34
CA ASP A 726 -13.40 -44.03 30.82
C ASP A 726 -13.25 -42.56 31.27
N ALA A 727 -12.18 -41.90 30.83
CA ALA A 727 -11.89 -40.49 31.11
C ALA A 727 -12.88 -39.48 30.47
N VAL A 728 -13.55 -39.85 29.37
CA VAL A 728 -14.53 -39.00 28.66
C VAL A 728 -15.99 -39.35 29.03
N SER A 729 -16.16 -40.16 30.08
CA SER A 729 -17.41 -40.62 30.67
C SER A 729 -18.24 -41.60 29.83
N ASN A 730 -17.67 -42.36 28.88
CA ASN A 730 -18.38 -43.53 28.33
C ASN A 730 -18.46 -44.62 29.41
N GLU A 731 -19.62 -45.25 29.52
CA GLU A 731 -19.93 -46.25 30.55
C GLU A 731 -20.36 -47.57 29.93
N GLU A 732 -19.87 -48.69 30.46
CA GLU A 732 -20.29 -50.04 30.07
C GLU A 732 -20.43 -50.94 31.29
N TRP A 733 -21.39 -51.88 31.21
CA TRP A 733 -21.67 -52.86 32.25
C TRP A 733 -21.34 -54.28 31.78
N HIS A 734 -20.46 -54.96 32.50
CA HIS A 734 -20.07 -56.34 32.25
C HIS A 734 -20.71 -57.28 33.27
N ASN A 735 -21.43 -58.29 32.78
CA ASN A 735 -22.06 -59.33 33.59
C ASN A 735 -21.45 -60.69 33.24
N VAL A 736 -20.67 -61.28 34.15
CA VAL A 736 -19.89 -62.51 33.89
C VAL A 736 -20.25 -63.61 34.90
N THR A 737 -20.54 -64.82 34.42
CA THR A 737 -20.96 -65.99 35.23
C THR A 737 -20.08 -67.22 35.02
N ASN A 738 -18.76 -67.02 34.95
CA ASN A 738 -17.81 -68.06 34.53
C ASN A 738 -17.32 -68.95 35.67
N TRP A 739 -17.61 -68.61 36.94
CA TRP A 739 -17.10 -69.32 38.12
C TRP A 739 -18.23 -69.93 38.93
N VAL A 740 -17.92 -71.01 39.65
CA VAL A 740 -18.87 -71.78 40.49
C VAL A 740 -18.26 -71.91 41.89
N ILE A 741 -19.08 -71.82 42.93
CA ILE A 741 -18.67 -71.96 44.33
C ILE A 741 -19.02 -73.36 44.83
N ASP A 742 -18.08 -74.01 45.55
CA ASP A 742 -18.29 -75.26 46.28
C ASP A 742 -17.45 -75.26 47.57
N ALA A 743 -18.09 -74.91 48.69
CA ALA A 743 -17.41 -74.72 49.98
C ALA A 743 -17.64 -75.87 50.98
N ILE A 744 -18.49 -76.86 50.67
CA ILE A 744 -18.88 -77.94 51.59
C ILE A 744 -18.41 -79.29 51.06
N ALA A 745 -17.48 -79.91 51.79
CA ALA A 745 -16.97 -81.24 51.46
C ALA A 745 -17.93 -82.40 51.82
N PRO A 746 -17.85 -83.55 51.13
CA PRO A 746 -18.74 -84.69 51.37
C PRO A 746 -18.48 -85.39 52.73
N ILE A 747 -19.55 -85.71 53.47
CA ILE A 747 -19.48 -86.28 54.83
C ILE A 747 -19.80 -87.78 54.83
N ILE A 748 -18.94 -88.63 55.41
CA ILE A 748 -19.16 -90.08 55.54
C ILE A 748 -19.52 -90.48 56.99
N ASN A 749 -20.57 -91.29 57.16
CA ASN A 749 -20.99 -91.89 58.42
C ASN A 749 -21.06 -93.42 58.33
N ILE A 750 -20.54 -94.15 59.32
CA ILE A 750 -20.58 -95.62 59.35
C ILE A 750 -21.38 -96.06 60.59
N TYR A 751 -22.43 -96.84 60.37
CA TYR A 751 -23.41 -97.26 61.40
C TYR A 751 -23.18 -98.69 61.92
N SER A 752 -22.73 -99.60 61.06
CA SER A 752 -22.32 -100.96 61.47
C SER A 752 -21.21 -101.48 60.56
N PRO A 753 -20.34 -102.40 61.02
CA PRO A 753 -20.24 -102.93 62.40
C PRO A 753 -19.95 -101.85 63.43
N GLY A 754 -20.42 -102.07 64.67
CA GLY A 754 -20.16 -101.18 65.81
C GLY A 754 -18.71 -101.23 66.28
N SER A 755 -18.41 -100.65 67.45
CA SER A 755 -17.06 -100.61 67.99
C SER A 755 -16.50 -102.02 68.29
N MET A 756 -15.16 -102.16 68.36
CA MET A 756 -14.46 -103.46 68.55
C MET A 756 -14.87 -104.18 69.86
N THR A 757 -15.39 -103.48 70.86
CA THR A 757 -15.85 -104.10 72.11
C THR A 757 -17.21 -104.77 71.97
N ASP A 758 -18.04 -104.29 71.05
CA ASP A 758 -19.47 -104.59 71.00
C ASP A 758 -19.84 -105.52 69.86
N THR A 759 -19.00 -105.62 68.81
CA THR A 759 -19.26 -106.48 67.65
C THR A 759 -18.26 -107.62 67.52
N LYS A 760 -18.77 -108.83 67.68
CA LYS A 760 -18.07 -110.09 67.42
C LYS A 760 -18.91 -110.92 66.46
N TYR A 761 -18.28 -111.39 65.40
CA TYR A 761 -18.92 -112.26 64.41
C TYR A 761 -18.39 -113.67 64.58
N MET A 762 -19.29 -114.66 64.60
CA MET A 762 -18.83 -116.05 64.56
C MET A 762 -18.34 -116.38 63.16
N TYR A 763 -17.31 -117.23 63.10
CA TYR A 763 -16.78 -117.75 61.85
C TYR A 763 -17.87 -118.51 61.08
N GLY A 764 -18.20 -118.03 59.88
CA GLY A 764 -19.30 -118.51 59.04
C GLY A 764 -20.55 -117.62 58.99
N GLU A 765 -20.66 -116.58 59.84
CA GLU A 765 -21.71 -115.57 59.78
C GLU A 765 -21.48 -114.49 58.70
N GLN A 766 -22.53 -113.74 58.36
CA GLN A 766 -22.42 -112.58 57.47
C GLN A 766 -22.19 -111.29 58.27
N ILE A 767 -21.21 -110.49 57.84
CA ILE A 767 -20.93 -109.16 58.34
C ILE A 767 -21.60 -108.16 57.41
N THR A 768 -22.53 -107.38 57.93
CA THR A 768 -23.19 -106.30 57.20
C THR A 768 -22.57 -104.97 57.61
N VAL A 769 -22.00 -104.24 56.64
CA VAL A 769 -21.51 -102.87 56.81
C VAL A 769 -22.59 -101.91 56.33
N HIS A 770 -23.13 -101.09 57.23
CA HIS A 770 -24.06 -100.02 56.91
C HIS A 770 -23.35 -98.67 57.06
N ALA A 771 -23.35 -97.85 56.03
CA ALA A 771 -22.80 -96.50 56.04
C ALA A 771 -23.67 -95.54 55.21
N SER A 772 -23.45 -94.24 55.34
CA SER A 772 -24.00 -93.22 54.43
C SER A 772 -22.94 -92.19 54.09
N ALA A 773 -23.10 -91.54 52.95
CA ALA A 773 -22.37 -90.32 52.61
C ALA A 773 -23.32 -89.26 52.08
N THR A 774 -23.10 -88.02 52.51
CA THR A 774 -23.98 -86.88 52.22
C THR A 774 -23.19 -85.67 51.78
N ASP A 775 -23.75 -84.88 50.86
CA ASP A 775 -23.09 -83.70 50.26
C ASP A 775 -24.12 -82.69 49.74
N ASP A 776 -23.78 -81.40 49.60
CA ASP A 776 -24.73 -80.37 49.12
C ASP A 776 -24.85 -80.33 47.59
N VAL A 777 -23.82 -80.74 46.85
CA VAL A 777 -23.87 -80.93 45.39
C VAL A 777 -24.24 -82.38 45.02
N GLY A 778 -23.97 -83.30 45.94
CA GLY A 778 -24.30 -84.72 45.84
C GLY A 778 -23.09 -85.58 45.55
N ILE A 779 -23.21 -86.88 45.82
CA ILE A 779 -22.10 -87.82 45.68
C ILE A 779 -22.00 -88.34 44.23
N LEU A 780 -20.81 -88.42 43.65
CA LEU A 780 -20.57 -88.98 42.32
C LEU A 780 -20.29 -90.49 42.36
N TRP A 781 -19.39 -90.91 43.26
CA TRP A 781 -19.02 -92.32 43.38
C TRP A 781 -18.55 -92.69 44.78
N ALA A 782 -18.64 -93.98 45.12
CA ALA A 782 -18.12 -94.53 46.37
C ALA A 782 -17.31 -95.83 46.13
N LYS A 783 -16.28 -96.03 46.94
CA LYS A 783 -15.37 -97.18 46.92
C LYS A 783 -15.20 -97.72 48.34
N TYR A 784 -14.93 -99.01 48.47
CA TYR A 784 -14.54 -99.61 49.75
C TYR A 784 -13.30 -100.48 49.62
N LYS A 785 -12.59 -100.69 50.72
CA LYS A 785 -11.52 -101.68 50.83
C LYS A 785 -11.55 -102.35 52.20
N VAL A 786 -10.99 -103.55 52.27
CA VAL A 786 -10.94 -104.36 53.48
C VAL A 786 -9.50 -104.61 53.88
N ILE A 787 -9.21 -104.44 55.16
CA ILE A 787 -7.92 -104.67 55.80
C ILE A 787 -8.07 -105.86 56.74
N SER A 788 -7.53 -107.00 56.35
CA SER A 788 -7.54 -108.24 57.15
C SER A 788 -6.38 -108.27 58.15
N ASN A 789 -6.61 -108.87 59.33
CA ASN A 789 -5.64 -109.03 60.41
C ASN A 789 -5.01 -107.69 60.86
N GLN A 790 -5.85 -106.68 61.05
CA GLN A 790 -5.44 -105.35 61.46
C GLN A 790 -4.71 -105.41 62.81
N GLY A 791 -3.45 -104.97 62.82
CA GLY A 791 -2.59 -104.97 64.01
C GLY A 791 -1.84 -106.28 64.27
N ALA A 792 -1.93 -107.29 63.39
CA ALA A 792 -1.08 -108.48 63.42
C ALA A 792 0.05 -108.40 62.39
N HIS A 793 1.09 -109.23 62.55
CA HIS A 793 2.28 -109.22 61.67
C HIS A 793 1.97 -109.63 60.22
N ASN A 794 0.82 -110.27 59.98
CA ASN A 794 0.32 -110.72 58.68
C ASN A 794 -0.88 -109.89 58.18
N GLN A 795 -0.92 -108.58 58.50
CA GLN A 795 -1.93 -107.66 58.00
C GLN A 795 -1.90 -107.58 56.46
N ALA A 796 -3.06 -107.66 55.82
CA ALA A 796 -3.21 -107.52 54.37
C ALA A 796 -4.34 -106.53 54.04
N SER A 797 -4.12 -105.62 53.08
CA SER A 797 -5.14 -104.69 52.60
C SER A 797 -5.54 -105.05 51.17
N SER A 798 -6.85 -105.04 50.88
CA SER A 798 -7.36 -105.14 49.52
C SER A 798 -7.15 -103.83 48.76
N SER A 799 -7.19 -103.90 47.43
CA SER A 799 -7.36 -102.73 46.57
C SER A 799 -8.74 -102.09 46.80
N TRP A 800 -8.89 -100.81 46.42
CA TRP A 800 -10.19 -100.14 46.39
C TRP A 800 -11.10 -100.81 45.38
N MET A 801 -12.28 -101.21 45.83
CA MET A 801 -13.35 -101.79 45.03
C MET A 801 -14.45 -100.75 44.87
N ASN A 802 -14.95 -100.57 43.65
CA ASN A 802 -16.08 -99.67 43.40
C ASN A 802 -17.35 -100.27 44.02
N LEU A 803 -18.11 -99.44 44.74
CA LEU A 803 -19.46 -99.80 45.15
C LEU A 803 -20.38 -99.63 43.93
N THR A 804 -20.96 -100.73 43.49
CA THR A 804 -21.96 -100.77 42.40
C THR A 804 -23.38 -100.55 42.94
N ASP A 805 -24.37 -100.42 42.06
CA ASP A 805 -25.79 -100.22 42.41
C ASP A 805 -26.36 -101.30 43.36
N GLU A 806 -25.74 -102.49 43.42
CA GLU A 806 -26.13 -103.54 44.38
C GLU A 806 -25.77 -103.19 45.84
N HIS A 807 -24.78 -102.32 46.03
CA HIS A 807 -24.29 -101.87 47.34
C HIS A 807 -24.82 -100.50 47.74
N LEU A 808 -25.36 -99.73 46.80
CA LEU A 808 -25.72 -98.32 46.98
C LEU A 808 -27.24 -98.14 46.90
N SER A 809 -27.75 -97.25 47.75
CA SER A 809 -29.12 -96.76 47.68
C SER A 809 -29.08 -95.24 47.69
N TRP A 810 -29.45 -94.64 46.57
CA TRP A 810 -29.43 -93.19 46.35
C TRP A 810 -30.70 -92.55 46.91
N ILE A 811 -30.54 -91.47 47.69
CA ILE A 811 -31.62 -90.68 48.26
C ILE A 811 -31.24 -89.21 48.11
N ASP A 812 -31.90 -88.50 47.20
CA ASP A 812 -31.74 -87.05 47.00
C ASP A 812 -30.26 -86.56 46.89
N GLY A 813 -29.42 -87.31 46.18
CA GLY A 813 -27.99 -86.96 45.99
C GLY A 813 -27.04 -87.56 47.04
N ASP A 814 -27.59 -87.99 48.18
CA ASP A 814 -26.87 -88.74 49.20
C ASP A 814 -26.91 -90.25 48.89
N ILE A 815 -25.95 -90.98 49.46
CA ILE A 815 -25.89 -92.44 49.34
C ILE A 815 -25.98 -93.14 50.68
N ALA A 816 -26.80 -94.17 50.75
CA ALA A 816 -26.72 -95.22 51.76
C ALA A 816 -25.95 -96.41 51.18
N ILE A 817 -25.02 -96.95 51.95
CA ILE A 817 -24.08 -98.00 51.56
C ILE A 817 -24.35 -99.26 52.40
N LEU A 818 -24.58 -100.38 51.73
CA LEU A 818 -24.72 -101.71 52.32
C LEU A 818 -23.70 -102.66 51.69
N ILE A 819 -22.76 -103.16 52.49
CA ILE A 819 -21.76 -104.14 52.06
C ILE A 819 -21.95 -105.42 52.88
N ILE A 820 -22.11 -106.56 52.22
CA ILE A 820 -22.21 -107.86 52.90
C ILE A 820 -20.91 -108.62 52.67
N ILE A 821 -20.20 -108.92 53.74
CA ILE A 821 -18.92 -109.64 53.71
C ILE A 821 -19.09 -110.94 54.48
N SER A 822 -18.58 -112.06 53.96
CA SER A 822 -18.60 -113.32 54.70
C SER A 822 -17.52 -113.32 55.78
N SER A 823 -17.86 -113.66 57.02
CA SER A 823 -16.85 -113.82 58.07
C SER A 823 -15.89 -114.98 57.79
N SER A 824 -16.26 -115.90 56.88
CA SER A 824 -15.41 -117.03 56.45
C SER A 824 -14.21 -116.61 55.59
N ASP A 825 -14.25 -115.42 55.00
CA ASP A 825 -13.12 -114.86 54.24
C ASP A 825 -11.99 -114.35 55.14
N PHE A 826 -12.21 -114.35 56.46
CA PHE A 826 -11.30 -113.82 57.45
C PHE A 826 -10.78 -114.91 58.38
N THR A 827 -9.48 -114.86 58.68
CA THR A 827 -8.91 -115.63 59.80
C THR A 827 -9.40 -115.07 61.13
N PRO A 828 -9.52 -115.89 62.20
CA PRO A 828 -9.87 -115.39 63.53
C PRO A 828 -8.92 -114.26 63.96
N GLY A 829 -9.49 -113.09 64.29
CA GLY A 829 -8.71 -111.86 64.51
C GLY A 829 -9.52 -110.56 64.30
N ASN A 830 -8.81 -109.43 64.32
CA ASN A 830 -9.38 -108.09 64.08
C ASN A 830 -9.23 -107.69 62.61
N HIS A 831 -10.25 -107.07 62.01
CA HIS A 831 -10.30 -106.68 60.59
C HIS A 831 -10.96 -105.29 60.44
N ARG A 832 -10.67 -104.52 59.38
CA ARG A 832 -11.21 -103.16 59.15
C ARG A 832 -11.73 -102.93 57.74
N VAL A 833 -12.83 -102.20 57.62
CA VAL A 833 -13.40 -101.75 56.34
C VAL A 833 -13.27 -100.23 56.23
N GLU A 834 -12.73 -99.74 55.12
CA GLU A 834 -12.69 -98.31 54.77
C GLU A 834 -13.60 -98.03 53.57
N ILE A 835 -14.25 -96.87 53.58
CA ILE A 835 -15.11 -96.32 52.54
C ILE A 835 -14.52 -94.98 52.09
N LYS A 836 -14.50 -94.72 50.79
CA LYS A 836 -14.07 -93.47 50.16
C LYS A 836 -15.16 -92.99 49.21
N VAL A 837 -15.49 -91.69 49.22
CA VAL A 837 -16.50 -91.07 48.35
C VAL A 837 -15.94 -89.84 47.65
N SER A 838 -16.52 -89.47 46.53
CA SER A 838 -16.27 -88.22 45.80
C SER A 838 -17.60 -87.53 45.54
N ASP A 839 -17.67 -86.21 45.69
CA ASP A 839 -18.81 -85.42 45.20
C ASP A 839 -18.79 -85.28 43.66
N ILE A 840 -19.81 -84.60 43.12
CA ILE A 840 -19.98 -84.30 41.69
C ILE A 840 -18.91 -83.34 41.15
N VAL A 841 -18.33 -82.49 42.00
CA VAL A 841 -17.38 -81.44 41.62
C VAL A 841 -15.91 -81.91 41.74
N GLY A 842 -15.68 -83.07 42.36
CA GLY A 842 -14.42 -83.79 42.42
C GLY A 842 -13.73 -83.83 43.79
N GLU A 843 -14.30 -83.34 44.90
CA GLU A 843 -13.67 -83.47 46.23
C GLU A 843 -13.81 -84.90 46.77
N GLU A 844 -12.74 -85.48 47.32
CA GLU A 844 -12.72 -86.86 47.81
C GLU A 844 -12.56 -86.96 49.34
N ARG A 845 -13.37 -87.81 50.01
CA ARG A 845 -13.26 -88.10 51.45
C ARG A 845 -13.23 -89.59 51.76
N SER A 846 -12.64 -89.99 52.90
CA SER A 846 -12.57 -91.42 53.32
C SER A 846 -12.70 -91.63 54.85
N LYS A 847 -13.31 -92.75 55.27
CA LYS A 847 -13.55 -93.14 56.67
C LYS A 847 -13.62 -94.66 56.82
N GLY A 848 -13.30 -95.24 57.98
CA GLY A 848 -13.35 -96.71 58.15
C GLY A 848 -13.48 -97.23 59.59
N VAL A 849 -13.97 -98.46 59.74
CA VAL A 849 -14.36 -99.12 61.02
C VAL A 849 -13.75 -100.52 61.19
N THR A 850 -13.43 -100.91 62.43
CA THR A 850 -12.78 -102.20 62.79
C THR A 850 -13.73 -103.15 63.53
N PHE A 851 -13.75 -104.43 63.17
CA PHE A 851 -14.57 -105.51 63.76
C PHE A 851 -13.76 -106.80 64.04
N ARG A 852 -14.33 -107.76 64.79
CA ARG A 852 -13.66 -109.02 65.19
C ARG A 852 -14.40 -110.28 64.71
N VAL A 853 -13.65 -111.30 64.27
CA VAL A 853 -14.15 -112.64 63.88
C VAL A 853 -13.50 -113.73 64.75
N ASP A 854 -14.27 -114.70 65.27
CA ASP A 854 -13.77 -115.83 66.08
C ASP A 854 -14.47 -117.17 65.75
N SER A 855 -13.79 -118.30 65.91
CA SER A 855 -14.30 -119.66 65.67
C SER A 855 -14.60 -120.38 66.99
N CYS A 856 -15.88 -120.54 67.30
CA CYS A 856 -16.37 -121.10 68.56
C CYS A 856 -17.07 -122.45 68.36
N HIS A 857 -16.74 -123.47 69.16
CA HIS A 857 -17.40 -124.77 69.16
C HIS A 857 -17.90 -125.16 70.55
N GLN A 858 -19.03 -125.85 70.62
CA GLN A 858 -19.58 -126.35 71.88
C GLN A 858 -18.93 -127.67 72.29
N THR A 859 -18.41 -127.74 73.51
CA THR A 859 -17.89 -128.98 74.08
C THR A 859 -19.03 -129.88 74.55
N ILE A 860 -18.74 -131.18 74.73
CA ILE A 860 -19.70 -132.23 75.16
C ILE A 860 -20.33 -131.91 76.55
N ASN A 861 -19.73 -130.99 77.31
CA ASN A 861 -20.22 -130.48 78.60
C ASN A 861 -21.11 -129.22 78.47
N GLY A 862 -21.50 -128.82 77.26
CA GLY A 862 -22.39 -127.68 77.01
C GLY A 862 -21.73 -126.31 77.15
N THR A 863 -20.40 -126.23 77.31
CA THR A 863 -19.65 -124.96 77.31
C THR A 863 -19.06 -124.68 75.94
N THR A 864 -19.31 -123.47 75.41
CA THR A 864 -18.72 -122.97 74.16
C THR A 864 -17.27 -122.56 74.39
N ARG A 865 -16.35 -123.07 73.58
CA ARG A 865 -14.93 -122.69 73.56
C ARG A 865 -14.59 -122.05 72.23
N CYS A 866 -14.02 -120.85 72.27
CA CYS A 866 -13.64 -120.06 71.10
C CYS A 866 -12.13 -120.08 70.92
N ALA A 867 -11.68 -120.46 69.73
CA ALA A 867 -10.27 -120.75 69.45
C ALA A 867 -9.37 -119.52 69.64
N TYR A 868 -9.86 -118.32 69.32
CA TYR A 868 -9.08 -117.09 69.49
C TYR A 868 -9.14 -116.56 70.93
N GLU A 869 -10.30 -116.60 71.60
CA GLU A 869 -10.39 -116.23 73.03
C GLU A 869 -9.62 -117.18 73.96
N GLU A 870 -9.51 -118.48 73.65
CA GLU A 870 -8.73 -119.44 74.44
C GLU A 870 -7.22 -119.26 74.21
N ALA A 871 -6.80 -118.84 73.01
CA ALA A 871 -5.42 -118.44 72.71
C ALA A 871 -5.02 -117.09 73.36
N LEU A 872 -5.99 -116.29 73.80
CA LEU A 872 -5.79 -115.05 74.55
C LEU A 872 -5.81 -115.27 76.08
N GLN A 873 -6.05 -116.49 76.58
CA GLN A 873 -5.95 -116.78 78.02
C GLN A 873 -4.46 -116.79 78.46
N PRO A 874 -4.05 -115.93 79.40
CA PRO A 874 -2.64 -115.73 79.74
C PRO A 874 -2.05 -116.89 80.56
N GLU A 875 -0.81 -117.28 80.24
CA GLU A 875 0.07 -118.18 81.00
C GLU A 875 0.50 -117.50 82.33
N GLU A 876 0.61 -118.26 83.44
CA GLU A 876 0.75 -117.72 84.81
C GLU A 876 1.94 -116.75 85.00
N ALA A 877 1.67 -115.63 85.70
CA ALA A 877 2.44 -114.39 85.68
C ALA A 877 3.79 -114.42 86.43
N ALA A 878 4.81 -113.79 85.84
CA ALA A 878 6.03 -113.34 86.52
C ALA A 878 5.88 -111.86 86.95
N ILE A 879 6.18 -111.56 88.22
CA ILE A 879 6.05 -110.23 88.83
C ILE A 879 7.28 -109.38 88.49
N ILE A 880 7.09 -108.21 87.87
CA ILE A 880 8.13 -107.18 87.64
C ILE A 880 7.61 -105.84 88.17
N ILE A 881 8.48 -105.13 88.91
CA ILE A 881 8.23 -103.87 89.65
C ILE A 881 8.63 -102.67 88.76
N GLU A 882 7.81 -101.61 88.69
CA GLU A 882 8.08 -100.37 87.94
C GLU A 882 8.88 -99.32 88.76
N PRO A 883 9.84 -98.57 88.16
CA PRO A 883 10.58 -97.50 88.84
C PRO A 883 9.87 -96.12 88.85
N SER A 884 10.31 -95.23 89.76
CA SER A 884 9.69 -93.96 90.19
C SER A 884 10.43 -92.70 89.68
N PHE A 885 9.73 -91.56 89.60
CA PHE A 885 10.15 -90.22 89.10
C PHE A 885 11.44 -89.61 89.69
N THR A 886 12.13 -90.29 90.59
CA THR A 886 13.42 -89.86 91.16
C THR A 886 14.64 -90.41 90.40
N ASP A 887 14.43 -91.16 89.31
CA ASP A 887 15.54 -91.77 88.57
C ASP A 887 16.34 -90.74 87.74
N PRO A 888 17.67 -90.93 87.63
CA PRO A 888 18.63 -89.91 87.17
C PRO A 888 18.33 -89.20 85.83
N PRO A 889 17.70 -89.82 84.81
CA PRO A 889 17.43 -89.13 83.55
C PRO A 889 16.49 -87.93 83.67
N TYR A 890 15.57 -87.94 84.63
CA TYR A 890 14.50 -86.93 84.73
C TYR A 890 14.95 -85.63 85.43
N ILE A 891 15.96 -85.67 86.31
CA ILE A 891 16.47 -84.48 87.01
C ILE A 891 17.24 -83.54 86.05
N PHE A 892 17.93 -84.07 85.04
CA PHE A 892 18.70 -83.26 84.09
C PHE A 892 17.81 -82.41 83.15
N VAL A 893 16.62 -82.91 82.81
CA VAL A 893 15.67 -82.20 81.93
C VAL A 893 15.06 -80.99 82.63
N PHE A 894 14.75 -81.09 83.93
CA PHE A 894 14.23 -79.95 84.70
C PHE A 894 15.31 -78.88 84.99
N GLY A 895 16.58 -79.25 85.13
CA GLY A 895 17.69 -78.30 85.30
C GLY A 895 17.98 -77.45 84.06
N LEU A 896 17.89 -78.04 82.86
CA LEU A 896 18.12 -77.35 81.59
C LEU A 896 17.01 -76.33 81.25
N ALA A 897 15.75 -76.64 81.59
CA ALA A 897 14.64 -75.72 81.41
C ALA A 897 14.72 -74.46 82.29
N PHE A 898 15.26 -74.59 83.52
CA PHE A 898 15.43 -73.47 84.45
C PHE A 898 16.56 -72.49 84.01
N PHE A 899 17.64 -73.01 83.41
CA PHE A 899 18.76 -72.19 82.94
C PHE A 899 18.42 -71.34 81.70
N ASN A 900 17.63 -71.88 80.76
CA ASN A 900 17.21 -71.15 79.55
C ASN A 900 16.23 -70.00 79.88
N LEU A 901 15.39 -70.14 80.90
CA LEU A 901 14.47 -69.08 81.33
C LEU A 901 15.22 -67.89 82.00
N LEU A 902 16.30 -68.17 82.74
CA LEU A 902 17.14 -67.14 83.36
C LEU A 902 17.92 -66.31 82.31
N ALA A 903 18.32 -66.93 81.20
CA ALA A 903 19.03 -66.26 80.11
C ALA A 903 18.16 -65.20 79.39
N PHE A 904 16.87 -65.48 79.16
CA PHE A 904 15.94 -64.52 78.55
C PHE A 904 15.69 -63.28 79.43
N VAL A 905 15.69 -63.44 80.75
CA VAL A 905 15.49 -62.32 81.71
C VAL A 905 16.69 -61.37 81.72
N ILE A 906 17.92 -61.88 81.56
CA ILE A 906 19.14 -61.06 81.51
C ILE A 906 19.23 -60.28 80.19
N VAL A 907 18.83 -60.86 79.07
CA VAL A 907 18.80 -60.17 77.76
C VAL A 907 17.80 -59.00 77.75
N PHE A 908 16.61 -59.16 78.36
CA PHE A 908 15.63 -58.08 78.50
C PHE A 908 16.10 -56.92 79.42
N LEU A 909 16.97 -57.21 80.40
CA LEU A 909 17.51 -56.21 81.33
C LEU A 909 18.66 -55.39 80.71
N VAL A 910 19.36 -55.93 79.71
CA VAL A 910 20.39 -55.21 78.94
C VAL A 910 19.78 -54.30 77.87
N ILE A 911 18.67 -54.71 77.24
CA ILE A 911 17.97 -53.89 76.23
C ILE A 911 17.32 -52.64 76.87
N THR A 912 16.84 -52.74 78.11
CA THR A 912 16.16 -51.62 78.83
C THR A 912 17.10 -50.53 79.36
N ILE A 913 18.41 -50.78 79.48
CA ILE A 913 19.40 -49.79 79.95
C ILE A 913 20.04 -49.00 78.78
N SER A 914 19.83 -49.43 77.52
CA SER A 914 20.52 -48.87 76.33
C SER A 914 19.79 -47.74 75.57
N LEU A 915 18.59 -47.32 76.00
CA LEU A 915 17.80 -46.27 75.32
C LEU A 915 17.42 -45.12 76.26
N SER A 916 18.38 -44.25 76.61
CA SER A 916 18.09 -42.87 77.07
C SER A 916 19.25 -41.90 76.78
N SER A 917 19.04 -41.05 75.76
CA SER A 917 19.59 -39.72 75.38
C SER A 917 20.96 -39.22 75.89
N PRO A 918 21.79 -38.60 75.02
CA PRO A 918 22.87 -37.71 75.46
C PRO A 918 22.55 -36.21 75.24
N LYS A 919 22.98 -35.36 76.17
CA LYS A 919 23.40 -33.98 75.87
C LYS A 919 24.56 -33.54 76.77
N LYS A 920 25.73 -33.38 76.12
CA LYS A 920 26.90 -32.52 76.42
C LYS A 920 27.62 -32.79 77.78
N ARG A 921 28.95 -32.88 77.86
CA ARG A 921 29.99 -31.96 77.36
C ARG A 921 31.37 -32.53 77.78
N GLY A 922 32.42 -32.28 77.00
CA GLY A 922 33.77 -32.03 77.54
C GLY A 922 34.82 -33.13 77.39
N GLU A 923 35.89 -32.76 76.67
CA GLU A 923 37.31 -33.10 76.88
C GLU A 923 37.82 -34.54 76.60
N GLY A 924 38.78 -34.60 75.69
CA GLY A 924 40.11 -35.12 76.01
C GLY A 924 40.50 -36.46 75.39
N ASP A 925 41.47 -36.37 74.46
CA ASP A 925 42.63 -37.26 74.28
C ASP A 925 42.37 -38.69 73.78
N GLU A 926 42.73 -38.98 72.52
CA GLU A 926 44.03 -39.49 72.04
C GLU A 926 44.11 -41.02 72.07
N ASP A 927 44.24 -41.55 70.85
CA ASP A 927 45.12 -42.64 70.41
C ASP A 927 45.15 -44.02 71.09
N GLY A 928 45.10 -45.00 70.19
CA GLY A 928 45.84 -46.26 70.29
C GLY A 928 45.10 -47.34 71.08
N GLY A 929 44.69 -48.45 70.48
CA GLY A 929 45.39 -49.17 69.45
C GLY A 929 45.65 -50.58 69.97
N GLU A 930 45.22 -51.53 69.16
CA GLU A 930 45.90 -52.80 68.90
C GLU A 930 45.79 -53.88 70.00
N ASP A 931 45.07 -54.95 69.70
CA ASP A 931 45.50 -56.08 68.86
C ASP A 931 46.39 -57.03 69.68
N TRP A 932 45.78 -58.13 70.11
CA TRP A 932 46.54 -59.27 70.61
C TRP A 932 45.88 -60.57 70.14
N MET A 933 46.51 -61.10 69.10
CA MET A 933 46.61 -62.52 68.75
C MET A 933 45.68 -63.04 67.66
N SER A 934 46.08 -62.69 66.45
CA SER A 934 46.20 -63.60 65.31
C SER A 934 47.10 -64.81 65.59
N GLU A 935 46.97 -65.82 64.71
CA GLU A 935 47.74 -67.06 64.53
C GLU A 935 47.18 -68.36 65.14
N PHE A 936 46.53 -69.19 64.31
CA PHE A 936 47.03 -70.55 64.01
C PHE A 936 46.42 -71.15 62.72
N ILE A 937 47.26 -71.22 61.69
CA ILE A 937 47.45 -72.25 60.64
C ILE A 937 46.34 -73.30 60.40
N GLY A 938 45.73 -73.26 59.21
CA GLY A 938 46.12 -74.09 58.06
C GLY A 938 45.79 -75.61 58.01
N THR A 939 45.16 -75.97 56.87
CA THR A 939 45.35 -77.17 56.03
C THR A 939 44.46 -78.42 56.21
N SER A 940 43.61 -78.63 55.19
CA SER A 940 43.32 -79.83 54.38
C SER A 940 43.24 -81.25 54.98
N SER A 941 42.14 -81.96 54.68
CA SER A 941 42.18 -83.27 53.99
C SER A 941 40.79 -83.70 53.49
N GLU A 942 40.78 -84.26 52.28
CA GLU A 942 39.69 -84.90 51.53
C GLU A 942 39.09 -86.14 52.27
N PRO A 943 38.12 -86.86 51.67
CA PRO A 943 38.54 -87.87 50.69
C PRO A 943 37.85 -87.79 49.32
N ASP A 944 38.69 -88.21 48.37
CA ASP A 944 38.62 -88.30 46.92
C ASP A 944 37.94 -89.60 46.43
N MET A 945 37.73 -89.62 45.11
CA MET A 945 37.63 -90.71 44.14
C MET A 945 36.23 -90.93 43.54
N ASP A 946 35.87 -90.36 42.39
CA ASP A 946 36.37 -90.47 41.01
C ASP A 946 35.45 -91.35 40.13
N ALA A 947 34.89 -90.68 39.12
CA ALA A 947 35.13 -90.96 37.72
C ALA A 947 34.03 -91.62 36.84
N ILE A 948 34.03 -91.05 35.63
CA ILE A 948 33.75 -91.58 34.28
C ILE A 948 32.31 -91.47 33.71
N LEU A 949 32.30 -90.91 32.49
CA LEU A 949 31.37 -91.05 31.35
C LEU A 949 30.41 -89.87 31.17
N ALA A 950 30.66 -88.92 30.27
CA ALA A 950 30.69 -88.99 28.80
C ALA A 950 29.29 -89.07 28.15
N GLY A 951 29.07 -88.13 27.22
CA GLY A 951 28.07 -88.20 26.15
C GLY A 951 26.69 -87.62 26.52
N ASP A 952 26.00 -86.90 25.66
CA ASP A 952 26.30 -86.46 24.31
C ASP A 952 25.26 -85.39 23.94
N LYS A 953 25.63 -84.50 23.03
CA LYS A 953 24.76 -83.60 22.24
C LYS A 953 23.90 -84.47 21.27
N PRO A 954 23.08 -83.99 20.30
CA PRO A 954 23.02 -82.65 19.66
C PRO A 954 21.56 -82.19 19.39
N LYS A 955 21.24 -81.03 18.81
CA LYS A 955 21.53 -80.40 17.50
C LYS A 955 20.84 -79.01 17.53
N GLU A 956 21.16 -77.97 16.76
CA GLU A 956 22.12 -77.63 15.69
C GLU A 956 21.99 -76.08 15.59
N GLU A 957 23.08 -75.33 15.69
CA GLU A 957 23.87 -74.69 14.60
C GLU A 957 23.45 -73.22 14.35
N GLU A 958 24.30 -72.25 14.74
CA GLU A 958 25.35 -71.56 13.94
C GLU A 958 24.76 -70.39 13.13
N LYS A 959 25.34 -69.20 12.95
CA LYS A 959 26.60 -68.44 13.25
C LYS A 959 26.29 -67.01 12.69
N SER A 960 26.92 -65.87 12.97
CA SER A 960 28.18 -65.46 13.62
C SER A 960 28.25 -63.91 13.65
N SER A 961 29.00 -63.37 14.63
CA SER A 961 29.89 -62.17 14.60
C SER A 961 29.31 -60.78 14.26
N GLU A 962 29.63 -59.66 14.91
CA GLU A 962 30.69 -59.31 15.87
C GLU A 962 30.34 -57.98 16.59
N ALA A 963 30.82 -57.90 17.83
CA ALA A 963 30.88 -56.84 18.85
C ALA A 963 30.72 -55.33 18.49
N ALA A 964 29.95 -54.62 19.34
CA ALA A 964 30.42 -53.50 20.18
C ALA A 964 29.36 -53.10 21.23
N MET A 965 29.82 -52.85 22.47
CA MET A 965 29.10 -52.39 23.68
C MET A 965 28.86 -50.86 23.65
N PRO A 966 28.29 -50.23 24.70
CA PRO A 966 27.10 -50.53 25.51
C PRO A 966 26.14 -49.31 25.54
N ASP A 967 24.86 -49.49 25.79
CA ASP A 967 23.98 -48.44 26.33
C ASP A 967 22.74 -49.10 26.94
N ASP A 968 22.07 -48.35 27.81
CA ASP A 968 20.81 -48.63 28.51
C ASP A 968 20.93 -49.05 29.99
N ASP A 969 21.08 -48.00 30.79
CA ASP A 969 20.40 -47.87 32.08
C ASP A 969 18.88 -47.94 31.86
N ASP A 970 18.22 -48.96 32.43
CA ASP A 970 16.77 -48.95 32.70
C ASP A 970 16.54 -48.74 34.21
N PRO A 971 15.64 -47.83 34.61
CA PRO A 971 15.50 -47.30 35.95
C PRO A 971 14.40 -48.04 36.72
N PHE A 972 14.79 -48.84 37.71
CA PHE A 972 13.85 -49.36 38.69
C PHE A 972 14.41 -49.20 40.11
N ALA A 973 13.85 -48.25 40.86
CA ALA A 973 13.37 -48.43 42.24
C ALA A 973 13.03 -47.05 42.87
N VAL A 974 11.77 -46.63 42.99
CA VAL A 974 10.65 -47.13 43.83
C VAL A 974 10.71 -46.63 45.28
N ASN A 975 9.76 -45.71 45.59
CA ASN A 975 8.91 -45.61 46.81
C ASN A 975 9.59 -45.34 48.20
N VAL A 976 9.04 -44.63 49.20
CA VAL A 976 7.68 -44.13 49.51
C VAL A 976 7.69 -43.35 50.86
N LEU A 977 6.75 -42.40 51.00
CA LEU A 977 6.02 -41.88 52.18
C LEU A 977 6.75 -41.31 53.43
N SER A 978 6.40 -40.06 53.83
CA SER A 978 5.24 -39.78 54.71
C SER A 978 5.21 -38.33 55.31
N LYS A 979 4.03 -37.68 55.20
CA LYS A 979 3.27 -36.81 56.16
C LYS A 979 4.07 -36.02 57.25
N LYS A 980 3.84 -34.73 57.59
CA LYS A 980 2.57 -34.03 57.89
C LYS A 980 2.81 -32.51 58.21
N THR A 981 1.82 -31.67 57.83
CA THR A 981 1.29 -30.42 58.47
C THR A 981 1.97 -29.02 58.43
N ARG A 982 1.33 -28.11 57.65
CA ARG A 982 0.83 -26.70 57.89
C ARG A 982 1.70 -25.72 58.71
N ARG A 983 1.87 -24.42 58.40
CA ARG A 983 1.08 -23.41 57.63
C ARG A 983 1.89 -22.09 57.44
N LYS A 984 1.60 -21.37 56.33
CA LYS A 984 1.61 -19.90 56.08
C LYS A 984 2.93 -19.08 55.90
N LYS A 985 3.15 -18.68 54.63
CA LYS A 985 3.10 -17.31 54.03
C LYS A 985 3.97 -16.20 54.65
N LYS A 986 5.02 -15.71 53.93
CA LYS A 986 5.09 -14.44 53.15
C LYS A 986 6.55 -14.06 52.79
N ALA A 987 6.77 -13.76 51.49
CA ALA A 987 7.60 -12.72 50.84
C ALA A 987 8.98 -12.28 51.39
N SER A 988 10.01 -12.32 50.51
CA SER A 988 10.96 -11.24 50.11
C SER A 988 12.11 -11.87 49.27
N VAL A 989 12.31 -11.52 47.99
CA VAL A 989 13.15 -10.42 47.40
C VAL A 989 14.64 -10.77 47.30
N GLU A 990 15.28 -10.23 46.25
CA GLU A 990 16.68 -10.28 45.74
C GLU A 990 16.80 -11.25 44.55
N ASP A 991 16.74 -10.78 43.29
CA ASP A 991 17.62 -9.85 42.53
C ASP A 991 19.09 -10.32 42.48
N ASP A 992 19.55 -10.55 41.25
CA ASP A 992 20.92 -10.38 40.70
C ASP A 992 20.73 -10.63 39.18
N ASP A 993 20.64 -9.61 38.32
CA ASP A 993 21.68 -8.69 37.79
C ASP A 993 22.52 -9.30 36.65
N ASP A 994 22.66 -8.45 35.62
CA ASP A 994 23.75 -8.30 34.63
C ASP A 994 23.77 -9.24 33.38
N ASP A 995 23.99 -8.78 32.15
CA ASP A 995 24.41 -7.45 31.65
C ASP A 995 24.39 -7.37 30.09
N ASP A 996 24.61 -6.13 29.62
CA ASP A 996 25.16 -5.66 28.31
C ASP A 996 24.22 -5.59 27.08
N ASP A 997 24.22 -4.54 26.24
CA ASP A 997 24.84 -3.21 26.21
C ASP A 997 24.27 -2.49 24.96
N ASP A 998 24.01 -1.17 25.04
CA ASP A 998 24.47 -0.19 24.03
C ASP A 998 23.93 1.24 24.32
N ALA A 999 24.89 2.14 24.58
CA ALA A 999 24.81 3.59 24.76
C ALA A 999 24.63 4.31 23.40
N GLU A 1000 24.32 5.59 23.20
CA GLU A 1000 24.45 6.90 23.88
C GLU A 1000 23.57 7.88 23.00
N GLU A 1001 22.97 9.01 23.39
CA GLU A 1001 23.62 10.30 23.69
C GLU A 1001 22.55 11.40 23.99
N GLU A 1002 22.65 12.00 25.19
CA GLU A 1002 22.44 13.39 25.64
C GLU A 1002 21.21 14.33 25.36
N PRO A 1003 20.96 15.32 26.29
CA PRO A 1003 19.66 15.98 26.52
C PRO A 1003 19.69 17.53 26.47
N LYS A 1004 18.51 18.20 26.57
CA LYS A 1004 18.23 19.59 27.08
C LYS A 1004 16.82 20.03 26.63
N SER A 1005 16.06 20.95 27.23
CA SER A 1005 15.97 21.58 28.56
C SER A 1005 14.79 22.60 28.51
N LYS A 1006 14.12 22.82 29.67
CA LYS A 1006 13.44 24.07 30.13
C LYS A 1006 12.16 24.54 29.39
N SER A 1007 10.98 24.68 30.00
CA SER A 1007 10.50 25.42 31.19
C SER A 1007 9.51 26.54 30.78
N LYS A 1008 8.30 26.57 31.35
CA LYS A 1008 7.81 27.65 32.26
C LYS A 1008 6.28 27.62 32.49
N ARG A 1009 5.93 27.72 33.79
CA ARG A 1009 4.88 28.57 34.44
C ARG A 1009 3.42 28.36 34.01
N ASN A 1010 2.45 28.18 34.92
CA ASN A 1010 2.13 29.04 36.06
C ASN A 1010 1.32 28.31 37.15
N LYS A 1011 1.48 28.78 38.39
CA LYS A 1011 0.73 28.40 39.60
C LYS A 1011 -0.71 28.93 39.57
N VAL A 1012 -1.69 28.13 40.01
CA VAL A 1012 -2.77 28.59 40.91
C VAL A 1012 -3.05 27.50 41.94
N ALA A 1013 -3.00 27.87 43.22
CA ALA A 1013 -3.37 27.05 44.36
C ALA A 1013 -4.36 27.81 45.24
N ARG A 1014 -5.50 27.19 45.57
CA ARG A 1014 -6.28 27.37 46.82
C ARG A 1014 -7.36 26.29 46.84
N ARG A 1015 -7.20 25.17 47.55
CA ARG A 1015 -7.07 24.90 49.01
C ARG A 1015 -8.41 24.95 49.75
N THR A 1016 -8.94 23.76 49.97
CA THR A 1016 -9.85 23.30 51.03
C THR A 1016 -9.44 23.74 52.43
N THR A 1017 -10.40 23.95 53.34
CA THR A 1017 -10.33 23.65 54.80
C THR A 1017 -11.61 24.16 55.48
N LYS A 1018 -12.12 23.64 56.60
CA LYS A 1018 -11.95 22.42 57.41
C LYS A 1018 -13.10 22.45 58.43
N ARG A 1019 -13.39 21.30 59.01
CA ARG A 1019 -14.37 21.09 60.08
C ARG A 1019 -13.84 21.59 61.44
N LYS A 1020 -14.77 22.12 62.25
CA LYS A 1020 -14.67 22.73 63.60
C LYS A 1020 -13.76 22.01 64.61
N LYS A 1021 -12.89 22.74 65.30
CA LYS A 1021 -13.08 23.25 66.67
C LYS A 1021 -11.95 24.23 67.01
#